data_AF-A0AAQ3US25-F1
#
_entry.id   AF-A0AAQ3US25-F1
#
_cell.length_a   1.000
_cell.length_b   1.000
_cell.length_c   1.000
_cell.angle_alpha   90.00
_cell.angle_beta   90.00
_cell.angle_gamma   90.00
#
_symmetry.space_group_name_H-M   'P 1'
#
loop_
_entity.id
_entity.type
_entity.pdbx_description
1 polymer ?
#
loop_
_entity_poly.entity_id
_entity_poly.type
_entity_poly.pdbx_seq_one_letter_code
_entity_poly.pdbx_strand_id
1 'polypeptide(L)'
;MEPRSRRRSILAFLLALLLLAPASPTAGFDYADALAKSIIYFEGQRSGKLPPGNRMPWRGDSGLRDGSQRGVDLAGGYYDAGDNVKFGLPMAFTTTMLAWSVADFGRFMGAEQLAHARAAVRWGADYLLKAATATPGALYVQVGEPNQDHRCWERPEDMDTPRAVYAVTADRPGSDVAGETAAALAASAVAFRRADPAYSSTLLRAAVRVFEFADRHRGSYSDSLSGAVCPFYCSYSGYQDELLWAAAWLHRASRGNGTFLSYVRANGLQLGAGDDDFSFSWDDKRAGAKVLLARGFLRRRLAGLELYKAHSDSYICALVPGTATFQPSQYTPGGLISRGGGGGSGMQYVTTATFLLLAYAKYLRSSGACAVCGGRDVAPAELVALAKRQVDYVLGKNPAGTSYMVGFGARFPRRLHHRGASMPSVRAHPDRIGCDQGFRYLHSGEDDPNVLVGAVVGGPDARDGFVDDRDSYGQTEPATYINAPLVGALAFFAGTAKQGKRGRGRGGAPSPPAIPLLGHLHLLRKPLHRSLAAVAAAHGGAGGSKAPLLSLRLGARRALLVSAPAEAVECFTARDAALAGRPRMLVGDVLSYGCTDVLWSSYGDHWRSLRKFFTAELLSTSCVAAHTANRRAEVAALVEDLRHDAAAGAAANDGSPAVTVTLRPRLFKFVTNVMLRALNGECVNTSDARTFQELIEETFKVLGSPSLGDMYPALRWVDRLSGVDAALARKRSRHEALLAGLVDEHRRNARSTRAMMHRRRRPS
;
A
#
# COMPACT_ATOMS: atom_id res chain seq x y z
N MET A 1 63.61 18.90 25.67
CA MET A 1 62.44 18.74 26.57
C MET A 1 61.65 20.04 26.43
N GLU A 2 60.40 20.12 26.00
CA GLU A 2 59.24 19.25 26.19
C GLU A 2 58.10 19.72 25.22
N PRO A 3 57.71 18.94 24.19
CA PRO A 3 56.46 19.19 23.46
C PRO A 3 55.48 17.99 23.48
N ARG A 4 55.82 16.91 24.19
CA ARG A 4 55.00 15.68 24.26
C ARG A 4 53.92 15.71 25.36
N SER A 5 54.04 16.60 26.35
CA SER A 5 53.11 16.71 27.49
C SER A 5 51.78 17.39 27.12
N ARG A 6 51.81 18.52 26.38
CA ARG A 6 50.58 19.26 26.00
C ARG A 6 49.63 18.50 25.07
N ARG A 7 50.13 17.66 24.16
CA ARG A 7 49.26 16.89 23.24
C ARG A 7 48.49 15.76 23.93
N ARG A 8 49.02 15.19 25.02
CA ARG A 8 48.34 14.15 25.79
C ARG A 8 47.25 14.73 26.70
N SER A 9 47.48 15.91 27.28
CA SER A 9 46.48 16.60 28.11
C SER A 9 45.30 17.15 27.29
N ILE A 10 45.52 17.63 26.07
CA ILE A 10 44.43 18.08 25.17
C ILE A 10 43.60 16.88 24.67
N LEU A 11 44.24 15.75 24.35
CA LEU A 11 43.55 14.55 23.91
C LEU A 11 42.74 13.90 25.05
N ALA A 12 43.25 13.93 26.30
CA ALA A 12 42.53 13.46 27.48
C ALA A 12 41.36 14.40 27.86
N PHE A 13 41.51 15.71 27.70
CA PHE A 13 40.43 16.68 27.94
C PHE A 13 39.33 16.61 26.87
N LEU A 14 39.69 16.35 25.61
CA LEU A 14 38.74 16.08 24.53
C LEU A 14 38.03 14.72 24.68
N LEU A 15 38.73 13.68 25.15
CA LEU A 15 38.09 12.39 25.48
C LEU A 15 37.16 12.49 26.70
N ALA A 16 37.52 13.29 27.71
CA ALA A 16 36.67 13.55 28.87
C ALA A 16 35.41 14.36 28.52
N LEU A 17 35.50 15.32 27.59
CA LEU A 17 34.32 16.01 27.04
C LEU A 17 33.43 15.09 26.19
N LEU A 18 34.00 14.07 25.53
CA LEU A 18 33.25 13.04 24.80
C LEU A 18 32.56 12.01 25.72
N LEU A 19 33.01 11.88 26.96
CA LEU A 19 32.44 10.97 27.98
C LEU A 19 31.42 11.65 28.92
N LEU A 20 31.31 12.99 28.86
CA LEU A 20 30.37 13.81 29.67
C LEU A 20 29.24 14.45 28.84
N ALA A 21 29.16 14.18 27.54
CA ALA A 21 27.96 14.50 26.79
C ALA A 21 26.84 13.56 27.28
N PRO A 22 25.71 14.08 27.78
CA PRO A 22 24.55 13.22 27.97
C PRO A 22 24.25 12.62 26.60
N ALA A 23 24.31 11.30 26.50
CA ALA A 23 23.67 10.58 25.41
C ALA A 23 22.17 10.91 25.53
N SER A 24 21.76 12.04 24.95
CA SER A 24 20.35 12.28 24.69
C SER A 24 19.96 11.17 23.71
N PRO A 25 19.13 10.21 24.11
CA PRO A 25 18.57 9.32 23.12
C PRO A 25 17.72 10.25 22.25
N THR A 26 18.14 10.54 21.02
CA THR A 26 17.16 10.92 20.00
C THR A 26 16.37 9.66 19.65
N ALA A 27 15.65 9.14 20.64
CA ALA A 27 14.65 8.10 20.44
C ALA A 27 13.57 8.75 19.58
N GLY A 28 13.60 8.47 18.28
CA GLY A 28 12.49 8.85 17.41
C GLY A 28 11.18 8.28 17.97
N PHE A 29 10.09 9.01 17.75
CA PHE A 29 8.76 8.59 18.20
C PHE A 29 8.39 7.21 17.67
N ASP A 30 7.65 6.44 18.48
CA ASP A 30 7.08 5.18 18.05
C ASP A 30 5.84 5.41 17.17
N TYR A 31 6.08 5.56 15.87
CA TYR A 31 4.98 5.73 14.91
C TYR A 31 4.06 4.52 14.80
N ALA A 32 4.49 3.32 15.22
CA ALA A 32 3.62 2.14 15.19
C ALA A 32 2.57 2.21 16.30
N ASP A 33 2.98 2.65 17.50
CA ASP A 33 2.08 2.96 18.60
C ASP A 33 1.14 4.13 18.25
N ALA A 34 1.68 5.24 17.73
CA ALA A 34 0.88 6.38 17.27
C ALA A 34 -0.14 5.96 16.19
N LEU A 35 0.24 5.09 15.24
CA LEU A 35 -0.68 4.56 14.22
C LEU A 35 -1.84 3.77 14.86
N ALA A 36 -1.53 2.87 15.79
CA ALA A 36 -2.55 2.06 16.45
C ALA A 36 -3.55 2.94 17.23
N LYS A 37 -3.04 3.97 17.91
CA LYS A 37 -3.85 4.97 18.62
C LYS A 37 -4.67 5.83 17.65
N SER A 38 -4.08 6.34 16.57
CA SER A 38 -4.82 7.11 15.56
C SER A 38 -5.99 6.33 14.94
N ILE A 39 -5.87 5.00 14.81
CA ILE A 39 -6.96 4.13 14.34
C ILE A 39 -8.00 3.86 15.44
N ILE A 40 -7.60 3.64 16.70
CA ILE A 40 -8.56 3.35 17.78
C ILE A 40 -9.46 4.55 18.11
N TYR A 41 -8.99 5.77 17.87
CA TYR A 41 -9.79 7.00 18.02
C TYR A 41 -11.15 6.90 17.31
N PHE A 42 -11.20 6.34 16.10
CA PHE A 42 -12.45 6.19 15.37
C PHE A 42 -13.46 5.28 16.09
N GLU A 43 -13.02 4.34 16.91
CA GLU A 43 -13.92 3.55 17.76
C GLU A 43 -14.57 4.38 18.86
N GLY A 44 -13.89 5.43 19.31
CA GLY A 44 -14.42 6.45 20.21
C GLY A 44 -15.46 7.37 19.58
N GLN A 45 -15.51 7.46 18.25
CA GLN A 45 -16.47 8.28 17.49
C GLN A 45 -17.68 7.51 16.94
N ARG A 46 -17.75 6.18 17.09
CA ARG A 46 -18.82 5.38 16.46
C ARG A 46 -20.20 5.73 17.01
N SER A 47 -21.17 6.01 16.17
CA SER A 47 -22.60 6.02 16.52
C SER A 47 -23.25 4.69 16.10
N GLY A 48 -24.41 4.35 16.65
CA GLY A 48 -25.13 3.11 16.37
C GLY A 48 -24.81 1.99 17.36
N LYS A 49 -25.16 0.76 16.96
CA LYS A 49 -24.87 -0.46 17.72
C LYS A 49 -23.41 -0.86 17.58
N LEU A 50 -22.65 -0.84 18.66
CA LEU A 50 -21.23 -1.14 18.67
C LEU A 50 -20.97 -2.64 18.47
N PRO A 51 -19.86 -3.02 17.80
CA PRO A 51 -19.49 -4.42 17.64
C PRO A 51 -19.01 -5.01 18.98
N PRO A 52 -19.19 -6.32 19.23
CA PRO A 52 -18.75 -6.97 20.48
C PRO A 52 -17.26 -6.79 20.80
N GLY A 53 -16.42 -6.61 19.78
CA GLY A 53 -14.98 -6.36 19.91
C GLY A 53 -14.58 -4.89 19.99
N ASN A 54 -15.48 -3.97 20.38
CA ASN A 54 -15.17 -2.56 20.52
C ASN A 54 -14.06 -2.34 21.56
N ARG A 55 -12.95 -1.70 21.15
CA ARG A 55 -11.75 -1.51 21.96
C ARG A 55 -11.80 -0.26 22.83
N MET A 56 -12.85 0.55 22.70
CA MET A 56 -13.09 1.73 23.52
C MET A 56 -14.13 1.39 24.62
N PRO A 57 -13.70 0.93 25.82
CA PRO A 57 -14.60 0.29 26.78
C PRO A 57 -15.60 1.26 27.43
N TRP A 58 -15.35 2.56 27.39
CA TRP A 58 -16.24 3.56 27.96
C TRP A 58 -17.38 3.97 27.00
N ARG A 59 -17.35 3.54 25.73
CA ARG A 59 -18.42 3.75 24.75
C ARG A 59 -19.50 2.66 24.82
N GLY A 60 -20.75 3.06 24.60
CA GLY A 60 -21.91 2.19 24.48
C GLY A 60 -22.73 2.42 23.21
N ASP A 61 -23.78 1.61 23.05
CA ASP A 61 -24.73 1.72 21.96
C ASP A 61 -25.50 3.05 22.05
N SER A 62 -25.59 3.78 20.93
CA SER A 62 -26.16 5.13 20.87
C SER A 62 -26.77 5.39 19.50
N GLY A 63 -27.69 6.35 19.36
CA GLY A 63 -28.25 6.73 18.05
C GLY A 63 -29.01 5.59 17.33
N LEU A 64 -29.57 4.66 18.10
CA LEU A 64 -30.19 3.43 17.57
C LEU A 64 -31.48 3.68 16.77
N ARG A 65 -32.09 4.86 16.95
CA ARG A 65 -33.34 5.26 16.29
C ARG A 65 -33.13 6.26 15.16
N ASP A 66 -31.89 6.53 14.79
CA ASP A 66 -31.54 7.43 13.68
C ASP A 66 -32.24 6.98 12.39
N GLY A 67 -33.00 7.88 11.75
CA GLY A 67 -33.75 7.55 10.53
C GLY A 67 -35.22 7.17 10.75
N SER A 68 -35.61 6.78 11.97
CA SER A 68 -36.95 6.25 12.25
C SER A 68 -38.10 7.21 11.89
N GLN A 69 -37.92 8.52 12.08
CA GLN A 69 -38.89 9.55 11.70
C GLN A 69 -39.20 9.60 10.19
N ARG A 70 -38.31 9.03 9.36
CA ARG A 70 -38.44 8.93 7.90
C ARG A 70 -38.64 7.49 7.43
N GLY A 71 -38.85 6.54 8.34
CA GLY A 71 -39.03 5.12 8.01
C GLY A 71 -37.78 4.44 7.44
N VAL A 72 -36.58 4.95 7.75
CA VAL A 72 -35.30 4.42 7.25
C VAL A 72 -34.36 4.05 8.39
N ASP A 73 -33.42 3.14 8.15
CA ASP A 73 -32.32 2.85 9.10
C ASP A 73 -31.10 3.71 8.77
N LEU A 74 -30.82 4.70 9.63
CA LEU A 74 -29.60 5.51 9.59
C LEU A 74 -28.76 5.31 10.85
N ALA A 75 -28.94 4.24 11.63
CA ALA A 75 -28.04 3.91 12.73
C ALA A 75 -26.66 3.50 12.20
N GLY A 76 -25.60 3.90 12.92
CA GLY A 76 -24.21 3.75 12.49
C GLY A 76 -23.53 5.09 12.20
N GLY A 77 -22.37 5.04 11.52
CA GLY A 77 -21.61 6.23 11.15
C GLY A 77 -20.77 6.79 12.31
N TYR A 78 -20.17 7.95 12.09
CA TYR A 78 -19.35 8.62 13.09
C TYR A 78 -20.04 9.87 13.61
N TYR A 79 -19.94 10.11 14.91
CA TYR A 79 -20.06 11.45 15.46
C TYR A 79 -18.88 12.30 14.99
N ASP A 80 -19.16 13.54 14.62
CA ASP A 80 -18.23 14.38 13.86
C ASP A 80 -17.01 14.82 14.68
N ALA A 81 -17.25 15.37 15.86
CA ALA A 81 -16.21 15.94 16.72
C ALA A 81 -16.49 15.64 18.20
N GLY A 82 -16.66 16.68 19.03
CA GLY A 82 -17.05 16.55 20.43
C GLY A 82 -18.54 16.35 20.67
N ASP A 83 -19.33 16.36 19.59
CA ASP A 83 -20.79 16.37 19.56
C ASP A 83 -21.44 15.05 19.18
N ASN A 84 -22.77 15.00 19.20
CA ASN A 84 -23.54 13.81 18.85
C ASN A 84 -24.25 13.98 17.49
N VAL A 85 -23.82 14.93 16.67
CA VAL A 85 -24.35 15.13 15.31
C VAL A 85 -23.57 14.27 14.31
N LYS A 86 -24.28 13.80 13.28
CA LYS A 86 -23.68 13.12 12.13
C LYS A 86 -23.73 14.02 10.92
N PHE A 87 -22.71 14.85 10.73
CA PHE A 87 -22.56 15.70 9.56
C PHE A 87 -22.01 14.90 8.37
N GLY A 88 -22.76 14.85 7.28
CA GLY A 88 -22.46 13.99 6.13
C GLY A 88 -21.24 14.44 5.34
N LEU A 89 -21.06 15.74 5.11
CA LEU A 89 -19.93 16.30 4.35
C LEU A 89 -18.56 15.97 4.99
N PRO A 90 -18.28 16.36 6.25
CA PRO A 90 -17.01 16.02 6.90
C PRO A 90 -16.85 14.51 7.17
N MET A 91 -17.94 13.75 7.39
CA MET A 91 -17.87 12.30 7.54
C MET A 91 -17.50 11.59 6.23
N ALA A 92 -18.04 12.07 5.10
CA ALA A 92 -17.66 11.58 3.78
C ALA A 92 -16.18 11.86 3.52
N PHE A 93 -15.72 13.08 3.78
CA PHE A 93 -14.29 13.45 3.65
C PHE A 93 -13.38 12.58 4.55
N THR A 94 -13.76 12.39 5.81
CA THR A 94 -13.09 11.48 6.76
C THR A 94 -12.95 10.08 6.15
N THR A 95 -14.05 9.55 5.61
CA THR A 95 -14.10 8.21 5.02
C THR A 95 -13.22 8.12 3.77
N THR A 96 -13.23 9.15 2.92
CA THR A 96 -12.33 9.27 1.76
C THR A 96 -10.86 9.25 2.19
N MET A 97 -10.48 10.03 3.20
CA MET A 97 -9.10 10.11 3.69
C MET A 97 -8.61 8.84 4.38
N LEU A 98 -9.46 8.16 5.16
CA LEU A 98 -9.16 6.83 5.69
C LEU A 98 -8.97 5.80 4.57
N ALA A 99 -9.86 5.81 3.58
CA ALA A 99 -9.77 4.90 2.45
C ALA A 99 -8.53 5.17 1.59
N TRP A 100 -8.16 6.44 1.38
CA TRP A 100 -6.93 6.82 0.70
C TRP A 100 -5.69 6.37 1.48
N SER A 101 -5.70 6.55 2.80
CA SER A 101 -4.66 6.04 3.70
C SER A 101 -4.45 4.53 3.55
N VAL A 102 -5.52 3.74 3.52
CA VAL A 102 -5.45 2.29 3.26
C VAL A 102 -4.97 2.00 1.83
N ALA A 103 -5.52 2.70 0.83
CA ALA A 103 -5.23 2.45 -0.58
C ALA A 103 -3.77 2.70 -0.97
N ASP A 104 -3.14 3.76 -0.42
CA ASP A 104 -1.76 4.10 -0.73
C ASP A 104 -0.75 3.67 0.33
N PHE A 105 -1.12 3.61 1.61
CA PHE A 105 -0.18 3.31 2.69
C PHE A 105 -0.48 2.01 3.44
N GLY A 106 -1.55 1.28 3.10
CA GLY A 106 -1.93 0.04 3.78
C GLY A 106 -0.85 -1.04 3.83
N ARG A 107 0.06 -1.08 2.85
CA ARG A 107 1.22 -1.99 2.85
C ARG A 107 2.21 -1.76 4.01
N PHE A 108 2.15 -0.60 4.66
CA PHE A 108 3.03 -0.20 5.74
C PHE A 108 2.43 -0.41 7.14
N MET A 109 1.13 -0.69 7.22
CA MET A 109 0.39 -0.80 8.50
C MET A 109 0.66 -2.13 9.22
N GLY A 110 1.13 -3.18 8.52
CA GLY A 110 1.12 -4.54 9.05
C GLY A 110 -0.30 -5.14 9.04
N ALA A 111 -0.42 -6.46 9.23
CA ALA A 111 -1.69 -7.15 9.02
C ALA A 111 -2.80 -6.69 9.99
N GLU A 112 -2.47 -6.57 11.27
CA GLU A 112 -3.39 -6.20 12.35
C GLU A 112 -3.90 -4.76 12.17
N GLN A 113 -3.02 -3.77 12.10
CA GLN A 113 -3.44 -2.37 11.95
C GLN A 113 -4.12 -2.12 10.60
N LEU A 114 -3.76 -2.86 9.54
CA LEU A 114 -4.50 -2.81 8.28
C LEU A 114 -5.94 -3.33 8.43
N ALA A 115 -6.17 -4.35 9.24
CA ALA A 115 -7.51 -4.85 9.53
C ALA A 115 -8.34 -3.82 10.30
N HIS A 116 -7.75 -3.19 11.34
CA HIS A 116 -8.42 -2.12 12.09
C HIS A 116 -8.69 -0.87 11.24
N ALA A 117 -7.73 -0.44 10.42
CA ALA A 117 -7.91 0.69 9.50
C ALA A 117 -9.03 0.40 8.49
N ARG A 118 -9.10 -0.83 7.96
CA ARG A 118 -10.23 -1.25 7.11
C ARG A 118 -11.55 -1.26 7.89
N ALA A 119 -11.58 -1.75 9.12
CA ALA A 119 -12.80 -1.68 9.94
C ALA A 119 -13.27 -0.24 10.14
N ALA A 120 -12.35 0.71 10.33
CA ALA A 120 -12.67 2.13 10.39
C ALA A 120 -13.24 2.68 9.07
N VAL A 121 -12.65 2.33 7.92
CA VAL A 121 -13.20 2.69 6.59
C VAL A 121 -14.59 2.10 6.39
N ARG A 122 -14.77 0.80 6.70
CA ARG A 122 -16.05 0.10 6.53
C ARG A 122 -17.16 0.74 7.36
N TRP A 123 -16.89 1.15 8.59
CA TRP A 123 -17.89 1.78 9.45
C TRP A 123 -18.49 3.06 8.84
N GLY A 124 -17.63 3.94 8.30
CA GLY A 124 -18.07 5.14 7.60
C GLY A 124 -18.74 4.81 6.27
N ALA A 125 -18.15 3.92 5.47
CA ALA A 125 -18.67 3.54 4.16
C ALA A 125 -20.02 2.82 4.23
N ASP A 126 -20.26 1.99 5.24
CA ASP A 126 -21.55 1.33 5.47
C ASP A 126 -22.65 2.36 5.77
N TYR A 127 -22.36 3.36 6.61
CA TYR A 127 -23.31 4.44 6.88
C TYR A 127 -23.60 5.28 5.63
N LEU A 128 -22.56 5.70 4.90
CA LEU A 128 -22.74 6.46 3.66
C LEU A 128 -23.50 5.66 2.59
N LEU A 129 -23.28 4.34 2.53
CA LEU A 129 -24.02 3.45 1.65
C LEU A 129 -25.51 3.39 2.06
N LYS A 130 -25.84 3.25 3.35
CA LYS A 130 -27.22 3.33 3.84
C LYS A 130 -27.85 4.68 3.45
N ALA A 131 -27.18 5.78 3.79
CA ALA A 131 -27.64 7.13 3.52
C ALA A 131 -27.90 7.42 2.03
N ALA A 132 -27.09 6.84 1.15
CA ALA A 132 -27.21 6.99 -0.30
C ALA A 132 -28.20 6.03 -0.99
N THR A 133 -28.68 5.00 -0.29
CA THR A 133 -29.50 3.94 -0.90
C THR A 133 -30.82 3.66 -0.19
N ALA A 134 -31.04 4.23 0.98
CA ALA A 134 -32.26 4.04 1.75
C ALA A 134 -33.53 4.51 1.00
N THR A 135 -33.44 5.61 0.26
CA THR A 135 -34.58 6.18 -0.48
C THR A 135 -34.15 6.57 -1.90
N PRO A 136 -34.77 6.03 -2.97
CA PRO A 136 -34.46 6.42 -4.33
C PRO A 136 -34.63 7.93 -4.57
N GLY A 137 -33.64 8.57 -5.20
CA GLY A 137 -33.68 10.01 -5.51
C GLY A 137 -33.35 10.95 -4.35
N ALA A 138 -33.00 10.40 -3.17
CA ALA A 138 -32.57 11.18 -2.02
C ALA A 138 -31.22 10.67 -1.48
N LEU A 139 -30.39 11.58 -1.00
CA LEU A 139 -29.19 11.29 -0.23
C LEU A 139 -29.36 11.91 1.15
N TYR A 140 -29.31 11.11 2.21
CA TYR A 140 -29.32 11.62 3.58
C TYR A 140 -27.95 12.18 3.95
N VAL A 141 -27.92 13.43 4.42
CA VAL A 141 -26.68 14.20 4.61
C VAL A 141 -26.46 14.66 6.04
N GLN A 142 -27.46 14.55 6.92
CA GLN A 142 -27.29 14.86 8.33
C GLN A 142 -28.31 14.11 9.20
N VAL A 143 -27.87 13.71 10.39
CA VAL A 143 -28.75 13.24 11.48
C VAL A 143 -28.39 13.97 12.76
N GLY A 144 -29.38 14.64 13.35
CA GLY A 144 -29.19 15.55 14.48
C GLY A 144 -29.50 16.99 14.10
N GLU A 145 -30.14 17.71 15.02
CA GLU A 145 -30.30 19.16 14.97
C GLU A 145 -29.13 19.83 15.70
N PRO A 146 -28.16 20.45 15.00
CA PRO A 146 -26.90 20.85 15.63
C PRO A 146 -27.08 21.86 16.75
N ASN A 147 -27.91 22.88 16.54
CA ASN A 147 -28.17 23.89 17.55
C ASN A 147 -28.82 23.29 18.82
N GLN A 148 -29.64 22.25 18.67
CA GLN A 148 -30.26 21.58 19.82
C GLN A 148 -29.29 20.61 20.48
N ASP A 149 -28.47 19.90 19.70
CA ASP A 149 -27.41 19.03 20.21
C ASP A 149 -26.35 19.82 20.99
N HIS A 150 -26.01 21.03 20.52
CA HIS A 150 -24.99 21.90 21.10
C HIS A 150 -25.50 22.73 22.29
N ARG A 151 -26.83 22.84 22.46
CA ARG A 151 -27.43 23.36 23.71
C ARG A 151 -27.31 22.40 24.89
N CYS A 152 -26.91 21.14 24.63
CA CYS A 152 -26.82 20.09 25.63
C CYS A 152 -25.41 19.49 25.69
N TRP A 153 -24.98 19.09 26.88
CA TRP A 153 -23.72 18.37 27.08
C TRP A 153 -23.98 16.92 27.51
N GLU A 154 -24.53 16.10 26.61
CA GLU A 154 -24.97 14.73 26.95
C GLU A 154 -24.05 13.64 26.44
N ARG A 155 -23.98 12.52 27.18
CA ARG A 155 -23.36 11.30 26.67
C ARG A 155 -24.12 10.84 25.42
N PRO A 156 -23.45 10.31 24.38
CA PRO A 156 -24.14 9.79 23.21
C PRO A 156 -25.21 8.74 23.54
N GLU A 157 -24.99 7.98 24.62
CA GLU A 157 -25.89 6.93 25.09
C GLU A 157 -27.13 7.47 25.85
N ASP A 158 -27.04 8.69 26.40
CA ASP A 158 -28.13 9.36 27.14
C ASP A 158 -28.90 10.38 26.32
N MET A 159 -28.42 10.69 25.11
CA MET A 159 -28.90 11.82 24.32
C MET A 159 -30.41 11.70 24.04
N ASP A 160 -31.15 12.76 24.33
CA ASP A 160 -32.58 12.88 23.99
C ASP A 160 -32.90 14.11 23.13
N THR A 161 -31.86 14.82 22.67
CA THR A 161 -31.98 15.94 21.73
C THR A 161 -32.64 15.51 20.42
N PRO A 162 -33.39 16.40 19.73
CA PRO A 162 -34.01 16.09 18.45
C PRO A 162 -33.00 15.60 17.40
N ARG A 163 -33.25 14.39 16.88
CA ARG A 163 -32.42 13.73 15.86
C ARG A 163 -33.05 13.74 14.48
N ALA A 164 -33.47 14.92 14.03
CA ALA A 164 -34.05 15.08 12.70
C ALA A 164 -33.07 14.65 11.61
N VAL A 165 -33.64 14.28 10.46
CA VAL A 165 -32.89 13.71 9.34
C VAL A 165 -33.06 14.62 8.13
N TYR A 166 -31.92 15.03 7.57
CA TYR A 166 -31.85 15.94 6.42
C TYR A 166 -31.34 15.20 5.18
N ALA A 167 -31.89 15.56 4.03
CA ALA A 167 -31.54 14.97 2.75
C ALA A 167 -31.52 16.00 1.64
N VAL A 168 -30.66 15.75 0.65
CA VAL A 168 -30.65 16.43 -0.64
C VAL A 168 -31.40 15.58 -1.67
N THR A 169 -32.05 16.25 -2.62
CA THR A 169 -32.94 15.67 -3.64
C THR A 169 -32.76 16.41 -4.96
N ALA A 170 -33.42 15.97 -6.04
CA ALA A 170 -33.35 16.67 -7.32
C ALA A 170 -33.76 18.16 -7.24
N ASP A 171 -34.77 18.46 -6.43
CA ASP A 171 -35.31 19.84 -6.26
C ASP A 171 -34.54 20.66 -5.23
N ARG A 172 -33.76 19.99 -4.36
CA ARG A 172 -32.90 20.59 -3.34
C ARG A 172 -31.53 19.94 -3.42
N PRO A 173 -30.72 20.31 -4.42
CA PRO A 173 -29.47 19.62 -4.72
C PRO A 173 -28.41 19.86 -3.64
N GLY A 174 -27.34 19.05 -3.73
CA GLY A 174 -26.17 19.14 -2.88
C GLY A 174 -25.01 18.37 -3.50
N SER A 175 -24.45 18.93 -4.57
CA SER A 175 -23.39 18.34 -5.38
C SER A 175 -22.07 18.20 -4.64
N ASP A 176 -21.82 19.09 -3.68
CA ASP A 176 -20.71 19.05 -2.73
C ASP A 176 -20.75 17.76 -1.90
N VAL A 177 -21.74 17.62 -1.02
CA VAL A 177 -21.89 16.47 -0.12
C VAL A 177 -22.15 15.17 -0.89
N ALA A 178 -22.87 15.20 -2.01
CA ALA A 178 -23.04 14.04 -2.87
C ALA A 178 -21.73 13.67 -3.58
N GLY A 179 -20.97 14.65 -4.08
CA GLY A 179 -19.65 14.45 -4.67
C GLY A 179 -18.67 13.84 -3.69
N GLU A 180 -18.56 14.37 -2.47
CA GLU A 180 -17.69 13.81 -1.43
C GLU A 180 -18.17 12.41 -1.01
N THR A 181 -19.48 12.17 -0.92
CA THR A 181 -20.02 10.82 -0.65
C THR A 181 -19.64 9.82 -1.75
N ALA A 182 -19.73 10.24 -3.03
CA ALA A 182 -19.30 9.42 -4.15
C ALA A 182 -17.78 9.15 -4.11
N ALA A 183 -16.97 10.16 -3.76
CA ALA A 183 -15.54 10.02 -3.56
C ALA A 183 -15.22 9.02 -2.44
N ALA A 184 -15.91 9.10 -1.29
CA ALA A 184 -15.75 8.21 -0.15
C ALA A 184 -16.04 6.75 -0.50
N LEU A 185 -17.16 6.51 -1.18
CA LEU A 185 -17.57 5.18 -1.63
C LEU A 185 -16.60 4.63 -2.69
N ALA A 186 -16.15 5.46 -3.64
CA ALA A 186 -15.19 5.06 -4.68
C ALA A 186 -13.79 4.77 -4.09
N ALA A 187 -13.30 5.60 -3.17
CA ALA A 187 -12.05 5.40 -2.45
C ALA A 187 -12.11 4.12 -1.60
N SER A 188 -13.23 3.90 -0.89
CA SER A 188 -13.48 2.69 -0.11
C SER A 188 -13.51 1.45 -1.00
N ALA A 189 -14.12 1.54 -2.18
CA ALA A 189 -14.06 0.47 -3.17
C ALA A 189 -12.61 0.14 -3.58
N VAL A 190 -11.72 1.13 -3.68
CA VAL A 190 -10.28 0.90 -3.91
C VAL A 190 -9.64 0.17 -2.72
N ALA A 191 -9.92 0.59 -1.49
CA ALA A 191 -9.34 0.04 -0.26
C ALA A 191 -9.73 -1.43 -0.01
N PHE A 192 -10.97 -1.80 -0.34
CA PHE A 192 -11.51 -3.16 -0.16
C PHE A 192 -11.32 -4.08 -1.34
N ARG A 193 -10.93 -3.56 -2.51
CA ARG A 193 -10.85 -4.29 -3.78
C ARG A 193 -10.25 -5.69 -3.74
N ARG A 194 -9.21 -5.90 -2.91
CA ARG A 194 -8.55 -7.20 -2.75
C ARG A 194 -9.06 -8.00 -1.55
N ALA A 195 -9.49 -7.32 -0.49
CA ALA A 195 -9.89 -7.94 0.76
C ALA A 195 -11.35 -8.40 0.74
N ASP A 196 -12.21 -7.64 0.06
CA ASP A 196 -13.63 -7.93 -0.12
C ASP A 196 -14.10 -7.37 -1.49
N PRO A 197 -13.93 -8.15 -2.56
CA PRO A 197 -14.30 -7.73 -3.91
C PRO A 197 -15.80 -7.49 -4.10
N ALA A 198 -16.66 -8.22 -3.38
CA ALA A 198 -18.11 -8.09 -3.47
C ALA A 198 -18.56 -6.75 -2.90
N TYR A 199 -18.10 -6.43 -1.68
CA TYR A 199 -18.35 -5.14 -1.06
C TYR A 199 -17.76 -3.98 -1.88
N SER A 200 -16.53 -4.14 -2.37
CA SER A 200 -15.90 -3.18 -3.30
C SER A 200 -16.77 -2.88 -4.52
N SER A 201 -17.39 -3.90 -5.11
CA SER A 201 -18.29 -3.75 -6.26
C SER A 201 -19.58 -3.02 -5.90
N THR A 202 -20.17 -3.33 -4.75
CA THR A 202 -21.36 -2.63 -4.22
C THR A 202 -21.09 -1.15 -3.99
N LEU A 203 -19.98 -0.83 -3.32
CA LEU A 203 -19.56 0.55 -3.08
C LEU A 203 -19.33 1.31 -4.38
N LEU A 204 -18.66 0.70 -5.37
CA LEU A 204 -18.43 1.36 -6.65
C LEU A 204 -19.73 1.65 -7.41
N ARG A 205 -20.69 0.72 -7.42
CA ARG A 205 -22.00 0.97 -8.05
C ARG A 205 -22.75 2.12 -7.38
N ALA A 206 -22.73 2.16 -6.05
CA ALA A 206 -23.35 3.26 -5.30
C ALA A 206 -22.64 4.60 -5.60
N ALA A 207 -21.30 4.62 -5.59
CA ALA A 207 -20.50 5.79 -5.91
C ALA A 207 -20.84 6.39 -7.28
N VAL A 208 -20.98 5.55 -8.32
CA VAL A 208 -21.36 6.00 -9.66
C VAL A 208 -22.75 6.65 -9.65
N ARG A 209 -23.75 6.03 -9.03
CA ARG A 209 -25.10 6.60 -8.95
C ARG A 209 -25.15 7.93 -8.20
N VAL A 210 -24.44 8.02 -7.07
CA VAL A 210 -24.38 9.26 -6.28
C VAL A 210 -23.69 10.37 -7.05
N PHE A 211 -22.62 10.06 -7.78
CA PHE A 211 -21.95 11.03 -8.65
C PHE A 211 -22.85 11.50 -9.81
N GLU A 212 -23.56 10.58 -10.46
CA GLU A 212 -24.52 10.94 -11.52
C GLU A 212 -25.64 11.85 -10.99
N PHE A 213 -26.12 11.61 -9.76
CA PHE A 213 -27.05 12.51 -9.08
C PHE A 213 -26.43 13.89 -8.83
N ALA A 214 -25.22 13.94 -8.26
CA ALA A 214 -24.50 15.17 -7.94
C ALA A 214 -24.24 16.03 -9.18
N ASP A 215 -23.84 15.41 -10.29
CA ASP A 215 -23.52 16.11 -11.53
C ASP A 215 -24.77 16.56 -12.30
N ARG A 216 -25.85 15.78 -12.24
CA ARG A 216 -27.12 16.10 -12.92
C ARG A 216 -27.89 17.22 -12.21
N HIS A 217 -27.87 17.25 -10.89
CA HIS A 217 -28.59 18.22 -10.08
C HIS A 217 -27.59 19.10 -9.33
N ARG A 218 -27.11 20.16 -10.01
CA ARG A 218 -26.02 21.00 -9.52
C ARG A 218 -26.48 22.07 -8.52
N GLY A 219 -25.85 22.13 -7.35
CA GLY A 219 -26.04 23.16 -6.32
C GLY A 219 -25.34 22.80 -5.02
N SER A 220 -25.04 23.79 -4.18
CA SER A 220 -24.43 23.55 -2.87
C SER A 220 -25.51 23.10 -1.89
N TYR A 221 -25.22 22.11 -1.04
CA TYR A 221 -26.24 21.60 -0.12
C TYR A 221 -26.68 22.65 0.92
N SER A 222 -25.77 23.57 1.26
CA SER A 222 -26.05 24.69 2.16
C SER A 222 -27.02 25.70 1.59
N ASP A 223 -27.24 25.73 0.27
CA ASP A 223 -28.23 26.64 -0.34
C ASP A 223 -29.64 26.32 0.14
N SER A 224 -29.95 25.02 0.26
CA SER A 224 -31.27 24.54 0.69
C SER A 224 -31.36 24.11 2.15
N LEU A 225 -30.21 23.83 2.78
CA LEU A 225 -30.11 23.32 4.15
C LEU A 225 -29.36 24.25 5.11
N SER A 226 -29.13 25.52 4.74
CA SER A 226 -28.38 26.50 5.55
C SER A 226 -28.77 26.51 7.03
N GLY A 227 -30.07 26.51 7.35
CA GLY A 227 -30.56 26.51 8.75
C GLY A 227 -30.17 25.27 9.57
N ALA A 228 -29.79 24.18 8.92
CA ALA A 228 -29.38 22.92 9.55
C ALA A 228 -27.88 22.66 9.50
N VAL A 229 -27.16 23.21 8.51
CA VAL A 229 -25.75 22.88 8.26
C VAL A 229 -24.82 24.06 8.53
N CYS A 230 -25.31 25.29 8.49
CA CYS A 230 -24.56 26.51 8.82
C CYS A 230 -24.85 26.97 10.25
N PRO A 231 -23.86 27.56 10.95
CA PRO A 231 -22.50 27.89 10.50
C PRO A 231 -21.48 26.73 10.58
N PHE A 232 -21.92 25.52 10.92
CA PHE A 232 -21.05 24.37 11.21
C PHE A 232 -20.21 23.93 10.00
N TYR A 233 -20.88 23.49 8.93
CA TYR A 233 -20.25 22.94 7.73
C TYR A 233 -20.88 23.52 6.45
N CYS A 234 -20.93 24.85 6.32
CA CYS A 234 -21.35 25.46 5.05
C CYS A 234 -20.42 25.03 3.91
N SER A 235 -20.95 24.96 2.68
CA SER A 235 -20.11 24.87 1.48
C SER A 235 -19.55 26.26 1.18
N TYR A 236 -18.28 26.49 1.50
CA TYR A 236 -17.62 27.77 1.29
C TYR A 236 -16.85 27.81 -0.04
N SER A 237 -16.24 26.70 -0.45
CA SER A 237 -15.53 26.57 -1.73
C SER A 237 -16.45 26.36 -2.94
N GLY A 238 -17.73 26.03 -2.70
CA GLY A 238 -18.67 25.60 -3.72
C GLY A 238 -18.78 24.07 -3.80
N TYR A 239 -19.16 23.55 -4.97
CA TYR A 239 -19.31 22.11 -5.22
C TYR A 239 -18.45 21.59 -6.37
N GLN A 240 -17.79 22.50 -7.08
CA GLN A 240 -17.04 22.22 -8.31
C GLN A 240 -15.88 21.27 -8.01
N ASP A 241 -15.18 21.51 -6.91
CA ASP A 241 -14.02 20.73 -6.52
C ASP A 241 -14.40 19.32 -6.05
N GLU A 242 -15.56 19.10 -5.44
CA GLU A 242 -16.09 17.77 -5.13
C GLU A 242 -16.47 16.99 -6.37
N LEU A 243 -17.04 17.63 -7.40
CA LEU A 243 -17.31 16.95 -8.67
C LEU A 243 -16.00 16.49 -9.34
N LEU A 244 -14.96 17.33 -9.35
CA LEU A 244 -13.64 16.96 -9.87
C LEU A 244 -13.00 15.84 -9.03
N TRP A 245 -13.10 15.96 -7.70
CA TRP A 245 -12.57 15.00 -6.73
C TRP A 245 -13.24 13.63 -6.85
N ALA A 246 -14.56 13.58 -6.92
CA ALA A 246 -15.34 12.37 -7.11
C ALA A 246 -15.00 11.70 -8.44
N ALA A 247 -14.93 12.48 -9.53
CA ALA A 247 -14.53 11.97 -10.84
C ALA A 247 -13.11 11.39 -10.84
N ALA A 248 -12.17 12.02 -10.14
CA ALA A 248 -10.81 11.51 -9.97
C ALA A 248 -10.78 10.16 -9.21
N TRP A 249 -11.57 10.02 -8.14
CA TRP A 249 -11.71 8.76 -7.42
C TRP A 249 -12.40 7.67 -8.23
N LEU A 250 -13.48 8.00 -8.93
CA LEU A 250 -14.19 7.07 -9.81
C LEU A 250 -13.32 6.60 -10.96
N HIS A 251 -12.49 7.48 -11.54
CA HIS A 251 -11.47 7.10 -12.51
C HIS A 251 -10.48 6.09 -11.90
N ARG A 252 -9.95 6.37 -10.71
CA ARG A 252 -9.06 5.44 -9.99
C ARG A 252 -9.77 4.13 -9.64
N ALA A 253 -11.06 4.18 -9.32
CA ALA A 253 -11.83 3.04 -8.86
C ALA A 253 -12.18 2.08 -10.01
N SER A 254 -12.46 2.60 -11.20
CA SER A 254 -13.04 1.88 -12.35
C SER A 254 -12.04 1.16 -13.29
N ARG A 255 -10.76 1.04 -12.91
CA ARG A 255 -9.71 0.24 -13.60
C ARG A 255 -9.56 0.48 -15.11
N GLY A 256 -9.68 1.72 -15.57
CA GLY A 256 -9.47 2.05 -16.97
C GLY A 256 -10.73 2.05 -17.83
N ASN A 257 -11.92 1.97 -17.20
CA ASN A 257 -13.09 2.59 -17.80
C ASN A 257 -12.77 4.07 -18.06
N GLY A 258 -12.74 4.46 -19.33
CA GLY A 258 -12.34 5.79 -19.77
C GLY A 258 -13.36 6.88 -19.41
N THR A 259 -14.60 6.52 -19.06
CA THR A 259 -15.72 7.45 -18.85
C THR A 259 -15.36 8.60 -17.90
N PHE A 260 -14.85 8.29 -16.71
CA PHE A 260 -14.50 9.33 -15.73
C PHE A 260 -13.23 10.10 -16.09
N LEU A 261 -12.29 9.49 -16.84
CA LEU A 261 -11.14 10.24 -17.36
C LEU A 261 -11.58 11.23 -18.45
N SER A 262 -12.51 10.83 -19.32
CA SER A 262 -13.13 11.72 -20.30
C SER A 262 -13.89 12.85 -19.63
N TYR A 263 -14.64 12.55 -18.55
CA TYR A 263 -15.31 13.57 -17.75
C TYR A 263 -14.32 14.59 -17.16
N VAL A 264 -13.23 14.11 -16.54
CA VAL A 264 -12.16 14.97 -16.00
C VAL A 264 -11.56 15.86 -17.08
N ARG A 265 -11.29 15.32 -18.28
CA ARG A 265 -10.73 16.09 -19.39
C ARG A 265 -11.70 17.14 -19.94
N ALA A 266 -12.98 16.80 -20.03
CA ALA A 266 -14.00 17.68 -20.59
C ALA A 266 -14.39 18.82 -19.63
N ASN A 267 -14.48 18.52 -18.33
CA ASN A 267 -15.03 19.44 -17.33
C ASN A 267 -13.96 20.02 -16.39
N GLY A 268 -12.74 19.49 -16.38
CA GLY A 268 -11.74 19.78 -15.36
C GLY A 268 -11.46 21.27 -15.16
N LEU A 269 -11.29 22.04 -16.23
CA LEU A 269 -11.05 23.49 -16.15
C LEU A 269 -12.21 24.24 -15.50
N GLN A 270 -13.45 23.92 -15.89
CA GLN A 270 -14.65 24.53 -15.29
C GLN A 270 -14.83 24.13 -13.83
N LEU A 271 -14.33 22.96 -13.44
CA LEU A 271 -14.38 22.43 -12.08
C LEU A 271 -13.15 22.81 -11.23
N GLY A 272 -12.40 23.84 -11.62
CA GLY A 272 -11.30 24.38 -10.83
C GLY A 272 -9.95 23.66 -10.98
N ALA A 273 -9.71 22.94 -12.08
CA ALA A 273 -8.40 22.33 -12.34
C ALA A 273 -7.26 23.36 -12.45
N GLY A 274 -7.58 24.60 -12.87
CA GLY A 274 -6.64 25.71 -12.97
C GLY A 274 -6.50 26.54 -11.69
N ASP A 275 -7.38 26.35 -10.70
CA ASP A 275 -7.50 27.27 -9.56
C ASP A 275 -6.60 26.83 -8.42
N ASP A 276 -5.55 27.59 -8.14
CA ASP A 276 -4.64 27.27 -7.05
C ASP A 276 -5.13 27.84 -5.72
N ASP A 277 -5.23 26.95 -4.74
CA ASP A 277 -5.47 27.26 -3.33
C ASP A 277 -4.37 26.59 -2.50
N PHE A 278 -4.09 27.15 -1.33
CA PHE A 278 -3.12 26.62 -0.36
C PHE A 278 -3.75 25.67 0.65
N SER A 279 -5.03 25.31 0.49
CA SER A 279 -5.77 24.47 1.43
C SER A 279 -6.27 23.15 0.83
N PHE A 280 -6.41 22.17 1.72
CA PHE A 280 -7.07 20.89 1.47
C PHE A 280 -7.81 20.51 2.75
N SER A 281 -9.13 20.41 2.71
CA SER A 281 -9.99 20.25 3.88
C SER A 281 -11.26 19.46 3.56
N TRP A 282 -12.13 19.30 4.56
CA TRP A 282 -13.49 18.81 4.36
C TRP A 282 -14.33 19.68 3.40
N ASP A 283 -13.92 20.94 3.15
CA ASP A 283 -14.58 21.91 2.28
C ASP A 283 -13.88 22.04 0.92
N ASP A 284 -12.55 22.23 0.87
CA ASP A 284 -11.82 22.39 -0.40
C ASP A 284 -10.99 21.15 -0.77
N LYS A 285 -11.26 20.56 -1.94
CA LYS A 285 -10.70 19.32 -2.45
C LYS A 285 -9.73 19.55 -3.62
N ARG A 286 -9.54 20.80 -4.08
CA ARG A 286 -8.77 21.12 -5.30
C ARG A 286 -7.37 20.54 -5.26
N ALA A 287 -6.62 20.81 -4.19
CA ALA A 287 -5.25 20.29 -4.02
C ALA A 287 -5.22 18.75 -3.98
N GLY A 288 -6.17 18.12 -3.28
CA GLY A 288 -6.29 16.66 -3.21
C GLY A 288 -6.58 16.02 -4.57
N ALA A 289 -7.54 16.57 -5.32
CA ALA A 289 -7.92 16.11 -6.65
C ALA A 289 -6.75 16.22 -7.64
N LYS A 290 -6.03 17.35 -7.64
CA LYS A 290 -4.82 17.57 -8.45
C LYS A 290 -3.75 16.53 -8.15
N VAL A 291 -3.40 16.33 -6.88
CA VAL A 291 -2.40 15.32 -6.45
C VAL A 291 -2.82 13.91 -6.89
N LEU A 292 -4.11 13.56 -6.73
CA LEU A 292 -4.64 12.27 -7.13
C LEU A 292 -4.58 12.04 -8.64
N LEU A 293 -4.92 13.04 -9.45
CA LEU A 293 -4.90 12.99 -10.92
C LEU A 293 -3.47 13.02 -11.48
N ALA A 294 -2.56 13.78 -10.87
CA ALA A 294 -1.14 13.82 -11.23
C ALA A 294 -0.49 12.44 -11.19
N ARG A 295 -0.99 11.53 -10.33
CA ARG A 295 -0.59 10.11 -10.31
C ARG A 295 -0.75 9.44 -11.67
N GLY A 296 -1.83 9.73 -12.40
CA GLY A 296 -2.12 9.17 -13.73
C GLY A 296 -1.07 9.58 -14.75
N PHE A 297 -0.73 10.87 -14.78
CA PHE A 297 0.36 11.40 -15.60
C PHE A 297 1.72 10.79 -15.21
N LEU A 298 2.08 10.85 -13.92
CA LEU A 298 3.39 10.40 -13.45
C LEU A 298 3.63 8.90 -13.69
N ARG A 299 2.62 8.06 -13.47
CA ARG A 299 2.78 6.59 -13.55
C ARG A 299 2.56 6.01 -14.93
N ARG A 300 1.65 6.58 -15.70
CA ARG A 300 1.15 5.98 -16.96
C ARG A 300 1.23 6.94 -18.15
N ARG A 301 1.73 8.17 -17.95
CA ARG A 301 1.81 9.21 -18.99
C ARG A 301 0.46 9.40 -19.70
N LEU A 302 -0.63 9.38 -18.93
CA LEU A 302 -1.96 9.62 -19.47
C LEU A 302 -2.03 11.08 -19.93
N ALA A 303 -2.26 11.29 -21.24
CA ALA A 303 -2.36 12.61 -21.83
C ALA A 303 -3.53 13.41 -21.25
N GLY A 304 -3.42 14.73 -21.22
CA GLY A 304 -4.42 15.64 -20.66
C GLY A 304 -4.45 15.69 -19.14
N LEU A 305 -3.44 15.11 -18.47
CA LEU A 305 -3.28 15.19 -17.02
C LEU A 305 -2.01 15.97 -16.58
N GLU A 306 -1.30 16.56 -17.53
CA GLU A 306 -0.11 17.40 -17.34
C GLU A 306 -0.42 18.60 -16.43
N LEU A 307 -1.59 19.23 -16.64
CA LEU A 307 -2.06 20.37 -15.88
C LEU A 307 -2.13 20.06 -14.37
N TYR A 308 -2.70 18.90 -14.00
CA TYR A 308 -2.80 18.50 -12.59
C TYR A 308 -1.43 18.27 -11.95
N LYS A 309 -0.43 17.83 -12.73
CA LYS A 309 0.96 17.74 -12.25
C LYS A 309 1.53 19.13 -11.97
N ALA A 310 1.31 20.09 -12.87
CA ALA A 310 1.79 21.46 -12.70
C ALA A 310 1.17 22.12 -11.45
N HIS A 311 -0.16 22.03 -11.27
CA HIS A 311 -0.80 22.60 -10.08
C HIS A 311 -0.53 21.80 -8.79
N SER A 312 -0.23 20.50 -8.89
CA SER A 312 0.30 19.75 -7.75
C SER A 312 1.68 20.28 -7.34
N ASP A 313 2.51 20.69 -8.29
CA ASP A 313 3.76 21.37 -7.98
C ASP A 313 3.48 22.71 -7.32
N SER A 314 2.62 23.57 -7.87
CA SER A 314 2.27 24.87 -7.27
C SER A 314 1.91 24.77 -5.78
N TYR A 315 1.01 23.83 -5.44
CA TYR A 315 0.63 23.57 -4.04
C TYR A 315 1.82 23.16 -3.17
N ILE A 316 2.65 22.24 -3.66
CA ILE A 316 3.83 21.75 -2.93
C ILE A 316 4.87 22.85 -2.76
N CYS A 317 5.10 23.64 -3.80
CA CYS A 317 6.03 24.74 -3.77
C CYS A 317 5.64 25.74 -2.69
N ALA A 318 4.34 26.03 -2.54
CA ALA A 318 3.87 26.91 -1.48
C ALA A 318 4.22 26.43 -0.07
N LEU A 319 4.20 25.12 0.17
CA LEU A 319 4.43 24.54 1.50
C LEU A 319 5.92 24.39 1.86
N VAL A 320 6.82 24.44 0.89
CA VAL A 320 8.23 24.09 1.09
C VAL A 320 9.07 25.38 1.26
N PRO A 321 9.73 25.58 2.42
CA PRO A 321 10.58 26.76 2.63
C PRO A 321 11.65 26.96 1.54
N GLY A 322 11.85 28.21 1.13
CA GLY A 322 12.86 28.60 0.15
C GLY A 322 12.52 28.28 -1.31
N THR A 323 11.25 28.04 -1.64
CA THR A 323 10.73 28.07 -3.01
C THR A 323 10.18 29.46 -3.34
N ALA A 324 9.92 29.74 -4.63
CA ALA A 324 9.45 31.05 -5.06
C ALA A 324 8.06 31.45 -4.53
N THR A 325 7.16 30.49 -4.29
CA THR A 325 5.77 30.74 -3.86
C THR A 325 5.55 30.57 -2.36
N PHE A 326 6.58 30.19 -1.60
CA PHE A 326 6.51 30.00 -0.16
C PHE A 326 6.34 31.34 0.58
N GLN A 327 5.45 31.37 1.57
CA GLN A 327 5.25 32.52 2.45
C GLN A 327 5.55 32.15 3.90
N PRO A 328 6.48 32.83 4.61
CA PRO A 328 6.84 32.50 5.99
C PRO A 328 5.67 32.52 6.99
N SER A 329 4.64 33.34 6.74
CA SER A 329 3.42 33.42 7.54
C SER A 329 2.60 32.12 7.56
N GLN A 330 2.93 31.16 6.70
CA GLN A 330 2.32 29.83 6.65
C GLN A 330 2.89 28.88 7.70
N TYR A 331 3.78 29.34 8.58
CA TYR A 331 4.36 28.53 9.64
C TYR A 331 4.31 29.26 10.99
N THR A 332 4.04 28.51 12.05
CA THR A 332 4.28 29.00 13.41
C THR A 332 5.79 29.13 13.67
N PRO A 333 6.22 29.92 14.67
CA PRO A 333 7.62 29.97 15.10
C PRO A 333 8.23 28.59 15.39
N GLY A 334 7.45 27.66 15.93
CA GLY A 334 7.82 26.27 16.21
C GLY A 334 7.87 25.35 14.97
N GLY A 335 7.48 25.85 13.80
CA GLY A 335 7.58 25.13 12.53
C GLY A 335 6.38 24.25 12.17
N LEU A 336 5.22 24.48 12.79
CA LEU A 336 3.94 23.89 12.38
C LEU A 336 3.37 24.64 11.18
N ILE A 337 2.83 23.92 10.18
CA ILE A 337 2.09 24.54 9.09
C ILE A 337 0.85 25.25 9.66
N SER A 338 0.68 26.53 9.35
CA SER A 338 -0.43 27.36 9.81
C SER A 338 -1.11 28.04 8.62
N ARG A 339 -2.44 28.08 8.62
CA ARG A 339 -3.21 28.95 7.72
C ARG A 339 -3.35 30.29 8.43
N GLY A 340 -2.77 31.36 7.88
CA GLY A 340 -2.99 32.71 8.40
C GLY A 340 -4.48 33.05 8.36
N GLY A 341 -5.13 33.07 9.52
CA GLY A 341 -6.56 33.33 9.67
C GLY A 341 -7.12 32.63 10.92
N GLY A 342 -7.41 33.41 11.97
CA GLY A 342 -7.92 32.89 13.24
C GLY A 342 -9.38 32.44 13.17
N GLY A 343 -9.68 31.30 13.78
CA GLY A 343 -11.04 30.79 13.97
C GLY A 343 -11.24 29.39 13.37
N GLY A 344 -10.73 28.34 14.03
CA GLY A 344 -10.97 26.95 13.67
C GLY A 344 -9.84 26.01 14.09
N SER A 345 -10.10 24.69 14.07
CA SER A 345 -9.10 23.66 14.38
C SER A 345 -7.98 23.63 13.32
N GLY A 346 -6.86 24.29 13.61
CA GLY A 346 -5.71 24.40 12.71
C GLY A 346 -5.10 23.05 12.29
N MET A 347 -5.22 22.03 13.15
CA MET A 347 -4.62 20.71 12.93
C MET A 347 -5.19 19.95 11.72
N GLN A 348 -6.40 20.31 11.25
CA GLN A 348 -6.92 19.76 9.99
C GLN A 348 -5.93 20.02 8.84
N TYR A 349 -5.54 21.28 8.66
CA TYR A 349 -4.69 21.68 7.54
C TYR A 349 -3.28 21.09 7.65
N VAL A 350 -2.77 20.94 8.87
CA VAL A 350 -1.50 20.27 9.14
C VAL A 350 -1.54 18.83 8.66
N THR A 351 -2.56 18.07 9.08
CA THR A 351 -2.64 16.63 8.83
C THR A 351 -2.96 16.34 7.36
N THR A 352 -3.83 17.12 6.72
CA THR A 352 -4.14 16.98 5.28
C THR A 352 -2.95 17.36 4.39
N ALA A 353 -2.25 18.47 4.68
CA ALA A 353 -1.03 18.86 3.95
C ALA A 353 0.08 17.80 4.12
N THR A 354 0.27 17.30 5.35
CA THR A 354 1.22 16.22 5.66
C THR A 354 0.92 14.96 4.83
N PHE A 355 -0.35 14.59 4.71
CA PHE A 355 -0.76 13.46 3.89
C PHE A 355 -0.46 13.70 2.41
N LEU A 356 -0.81 14.87 1.86
CA LEU A 356 -0.56 15.19 0.44
C LEU A 356 0.92 15.22 0.11
N LEU A 357 1.78 15.76 0.98
CA LEU A 357 3.24 15.72 0.83
C LEU A 357 3.73 14.28 0.64
N LEU A 358 3.24 13.34 1.45
CA LEU A 358 3.63 11.92 1.36
C LEU A 358 3.03 11.20 0.16
N ALA A 359 1.76 11.46 -0.16
CA ALA A 359 1.09 10.88 -1.32
C ALA A 359 1.79 11.32 -2.61
N TYR A 360 2.10 12.61 -2.71
CA TYR A 360 2.77 13.16 -3.88
C TYR A 360 4.23 12.72 -4.00
N ALA A 361 4.98 12.71 -2.90
CA ALA A 361 6.34 12.17 -2.86
C ALA A 361 6.38 10.71 -3.35
N LYS A 362 5.38 9.90 -2.99
CA LYS A 362 5.23 8.52 -3.46
C LYS A 362 4.98 8.46 -4.97
N TYR A 363 4.18 9.37 -5.53
CA TYR A 363 3.89 9.41 -6.97
C TYR A 363 5.11 9.84 -7.77
N LEU A 364 5.77 10.93 -7.36
CA LEU A 364 7.02 11.44 -7.95
C LEU A 364 8.12 10.38 -7.94
N ARG A 365 8.32 9.70 -6.80
CA ARG A 365 9.31 8.61 -6.67
C ARG A 365 9.03 7.45 -7.63
N SER A 366 7.77 7.18 -7.94
CA SER A 366 7.41 6.08 -8.86
C SER A 366 7.71 6.37 -10.32
N SER A 367 7.99 7.62 -10.68
CA SER A 367 8.34 8.07 -12.03
C SER A 367 9.74 8.66 -12.15
N GLY A 368 10.51 8.70 -11.05
CA GLY A 368 11.81 9.37 -11.00
C GLY A 368 11.75 10.89 -11.18
N ALA A 369 10.62 11.52 -10.86
CA ALA A 369 10.41 12.97 -11.05
C ALA A 369 10.61 13.77 -9.74
N CYS A 370 10.71 15.09 -9.89
CA CYS A 370 10.68 16.07 -8.81
C CYS A 370 9.45 16.99 -8.93
N ALA A 371 9.17 17.78 -7.88
CA ALA A 371 8.25 18.91 -7.99
C ALA A 371 9.01 20.13 -8.51
N VAL A 372 8.47 20.81 -9.52
CA VAL A 372 9.15 21.93 -10.20
C VAL A 372 8.67 23.26 -9.59
N CYS A 373 9.54 23.96 -8.87
CA CYS A 373 9.18 25.14 -8.08
C CYS A 373 9.78 26.46 -8.57
N GLY A 374 9.84 26.67 -9.89
CA GLY A 374 10.17 27.98 -10.48
C GLY A 374 11.47 28.59 -9.94
N GLY A 375 12.57 27.83 -9.99
CA GLY A 375 13.88 28.25 -9.47
C GLY A 375 14.64 27.13 -8.77
N ARG A 376 13.93 26.12 -8.25
CA ARG A 376 14.54 24.86 -7.78
C ARG A 376 13.58 23.69 -7.91
N ASP A 377 14.14 22.51 -8.12
CA ASP A 377 13.40 21.26 -8.03
C ASP A 377 13.38 20.77 -6.58
N VAL A 378 12.22 20.32 -6.12
CA VAL A 378 12.05 19.74 -4.78
C VAL A 378 11.98 18.22 -4.90
N ALA A 379 12.93 17.53 -4.29
CA ALA A 379 13.03 16.08 -4.35
C ALA A 379 11.97 15.39 -3.47
N PRO A 380 11.51 14.17 -3.82
CA PRO A 380 10.59 13.41 -2.98
C PRO A 380 11.08 13.17 -1.54
N ALA A 381 12.40 13.19 -1.31
CA ALA A 381 12.98 13.05 0.03
C ALA A 381 12.75 14.30 0.89
N GLU A 382 12.78 15.50 0.30
CA GLU A 382 12.49 16.76 1.00
C GLU A 382 11.03 16.81 1.46
N LEU A 383 10.11 16.39 0.60
CA LEU A 383 8.67 16.31 0.95
C LEU A 383 8.43 15.34 2.12
N VAL A 384 9.08 14.18 2.10
CA VAL A 384 9.01 13.21 3.21
C VAL A 384 9.61 13.79 4.49
N ALA A 385 10.72 14.53 4.40
CA ALA A 385 11.34 15.17 5.57
C ALA A 385 10.44 16.28 6.15
N LEU A 386 9.78 17.07 5.30
CA LEU A 386 8.82 18.08 5.74
C LEU A 386 7.60 17.43 6.42
N ALA A 387 7.00 16.42 5.79
CA ALA A 387 5.90 15.67 6.39
C ALA A 387 6.30 15.06 7.74
N LYS A 388 7.53 14.55 7.87
CA LYS A 388 8.03 14.01 9.14
C LYS A 388 8.09 15.09 10.22
N ARG A 389 8.52 16.31 9.90
CA ARG A 389 8.55 17.42 10.87
C ARG A 389 7.15 17.72 11.41
N GLN A 390 6.13 17.70 10.56
CA GLN A 390 4.75 17.94 10.98
C GLN A 390 4.22 16.80 11.87
N VAL A 391 4.45 15.53 11.49
CA VAL A 391 4.10 14.39 12.36
C VAL A 391 4.85 14.45 13.70
N ASP A 392 6.15 14.73 13.68
CA ASP A 392 6.94 14.88 14.91
C ASP A 392 6.40 16.01 15.79
N TYR A 393 5.98 17.13 15.21
CA TYR A 393 5.37 18.24 15.93
C TYR A 393 4.09 17.79 16.65
N VAL A 394 3.17 17.10 15.94
CA VAL A 394 1.94 16.55 16.54
C VAL A 394 2.26 15.58 17.68
N LEU A 395 3.33 14.81 17.56
CA LEU A 395 3.74 13.82 18.56
C LEU A 395 4.59 14.40 19.72
N GLY A 396 4.85 15.71 19.72
CA GLY A 396 5.47 16.42 20.85
C GLY A 396 6.83 17.06 20.58
N LYS A 397 7.33 17.04 19.34
CA LYS A 397 8.53 17.81 18.94
C LYS A 397 8.14 19.24 18.55
N ASN A 398 7.64 19.96 19.54
CA ASN A 398 7.18 21.35 19.45
C ASN A 398 7.74 22.15 20.63
N PRO A 399 7.63 23.49 20.64
CA PRO A 399 8.17 24.33 21.72
C PRO A 399 7.65 23.97 23.11
N ALA A 400 6.39 23.53 23.22
CA ALA A 400 5.80 23.09 24.48
C ALA A 400 6.31 21.71 24.94
N GLY A 401 6.85 20.90 24.02
CA GLY A 401 7.24 19.51 24.24
C GLY A 401 6.06 18.60 24.62
N THR A 402 4.87 18.89 24.11
CA THR A 402 3.60 18.23 24.46
C THR A 402 3.01 17.58 23.21
N SER A 403 2.61 16.31 23.28
CA SER A 403 1.91 15.68 22.15
C SER A 403 0.50 16.23 22.04
N TYR A 404 0.07 16.59 20.84
CA TYR A 404 -1.32 16.90 20.53
C TYR A 404 -2.16 15.66 20.21
N MET A 405 -1.58 14.45 20.34
CA MET A 405 -2.30 13.18 20.27
C MET A 405 -2.52 12.63 21.69
N VAL A 406 -3.78 12.49 22.07
CA VAL A 406 -4.17 11.99 23.39
C VAL A 406 -3.65 10.56 23.62
N GLY A 407 -3.04 10.33 24.78
CA GLY A 407 -2.47 9.03 25.14
C GLY A 407 -1.15 8.70 24.45
N PHE A 408 -0.51 9.64 23.75
CA PHE A 408 0.82 9.48 23.16
C PHE A 408 1.88 10.31 23.89
N GLY A 409 3.01 9.70 24.21
CA GLY A 409 4.08 10.35 24.97
C GLY A 409 3.73 10.59 26.44
N ALA A 410 4.60 11.31 27.15
CA ALA A 410 4.45 11.58 28.58
C ALA A 410 3.55 12.78 28.90
N ARG A 411 3.38 13.72 27.95
CA ARG A 411 2.55 14.91 28.09
C ARG A 411 1.63 15.04 26.90
N PHE A 412 0.33 15.12 27.14
CA PHE A 412 -0.73 15.28 26.15
C PHE A 412 -1.96 15.96 26.79
N PRO A 413 -2.84 16.61 26.00
CA PRO A 413 -4.08 17.23 26.48
C PRO A 413 -4.97 16.24 27.24
N ARG A 414 -5.49 16.66 28.39
CA ARG A 414 -6.33 15.83 29.26
C ARG A 414 -7.75 16.34 29.40
N ARG A 415 -8.07 17.52 28.86
CA ARG A 415 -9.37 18.19 29.01
C ARG A 415 -9.95 18.54 27.64
N LEU A 416 -10.48 17.54 26.94
CA LEU A 416 -10.91 17.69 25.55
C LEU A 416 -12.34 18.21 25.44
N HIS A 417 -12.60 19.14 24.51
CA HIS A 417 -13.97 19.50 24.12
C HIS A 417 -14.69 18.31 23.45
N HIS A 418 -15.09 17.31 24.24
CA HIS A 418 -15.64 16.05 23.76
C HIS A 418 -16.54 15.42 24.83
N ARG A 419 -17.85 15.35 24.55
CA ARG A 419 -18.89 14.90 25.49
C ARG A 419 -18.58 13.53 26.10
N GLY A 420 -18.35 12.52 25.26
CA GLY A 420 -18.06 11.16 25.73
C GLY A 420 -16.74 11.01 26.51
N ALA A 421 -15.79 11.94 26.35
CA ALA A 421 -14.52 11.91 27.08
C ALA A 421 -14.69 12.52 28.48
N SER A 422 -15.43 13.63 28.54
CA SER A 422 -15.66 14.47 29.72
C SER A 422 -16.51 13.85 30.81
N MET A 423 -17.45 12.99 30.42
CA MET A 423 -18.49 12.46 31.30
C MET A 423 -18.17 11.03 31.70
N PRO A 424 -18.48 10.60 32.94
CA PRO A 424 -18.32 9.21 33.32
C PRO A 424 -19.16 8.31 32.40
N SER A 425 -18.56 7.23 31.93
CA SER A 425 -19.28 6.28 31.05
C SER A 425 -20.54 5.72 31.71
N VAL A 426 -21.49 5.22 30.90
CA VAL A 426 -22.68 4.50 31.40
C VAL A 426 -22.32 3.31 32.29
N ARG A 427 -21.13 2.72 32.12
CA ARG A 427 -20.65 1.63 32.99
C ARG A 427 -20.24 2.12 34.38
N ALA A 428 -19.65 3.31 34.46
CA ALA A 428 -19.20 3.91 35.72
C ALA A 428 -20.32 4.68 36.44
N HIS A 429 -21.27 5.22 35.68
CA HIS A 429 -22.43 5.95 36.17
C HIS A 429 -23.67 5.53 35.35
N PRO A 430 -24.37 4.45 35.75
CA PRO A 430 -25.50 3.90 34.99
C PRO A 430 -26.70 4.83 34.86
N ASP A 431 -26.91 5.71 35.85
CA ASP A 431 -28.00 6.67 35.80
C ASP A 431 -27.78 7.68 34.67
N ARG A 432 -28.89 8.11 34.06
CA ARG A 432 -28.91 9.10 32.98
C ARG A 432 -28.35 10.44 33.48
N ILE A 433 -27.50 11.07 32.67
CA ILE A 433 -27.05 12.46 32.85
C ILE A 433 -27.83 13.32 31.85
N GLY A 434 -28.68 14.21 32.35
CA GLY A 434 -29.50 15.07 31.48
C GLY A 434 -28.73 16.25 30.87
N CYS A 435 -29.28 16.82 29.79
CA CYS A 435 -28.80 18.00 29.06
C CYS A 435 -28.05 19.03 29.91
N ASP A 436 -28.73 19.69 30.85
CA ASP A 436 -28.14 20.76 31.67
C ASP A 436 -27.13 20.23 32.71
N GLN A 437 -27.37 19.02 33.23
CA GLN A 437 -26.51 18.40 34.23
C GLN A 437 -25.12 18.08 33.68
N GLY A 438 -25.03 17.84 32.37
CA GLY A 438 -23.79 17.61 31.65
C GLY A 438 -22.78 18.75 31.72
N PHE A 439 -23.24 20.01 31.78
CA PHE A 439 -22.36 21.18 31.76
C PHE A 439 -21.42 21.27 32.96
N ARG A 440 -21.74 20.60 34.07
CA ARG A 440 -20.80 20.46 35.20
C ARG A 440 -19.49 19.77 34.81
N TYR A 441 -19.54 18.88 33.81
CA TYR A 441 -18.36 18.19 33.26
C TYR A 441 -17.65 19.02 32.19
N LEU A 442 -18.39 19.86 31.45
CA LEU A 442 -17.79 20.83 30.54
C LEU A 442 -16.88 21.81 31.29
N HIS A 443 -17.40 22.38 32.39
CA HIS A 443 -16.71 23.42 33.17
C HIS A 443 -15.87 22.87 34.33
N SER A 444 -15.69 21.54 34.41
CA SER A 444 -14.86 20.94 35.45
C SER A 444 -13.38 21.20 35.17
N GLY A 445 -12.61 21.50 36.23
CA GLY A 445 -11.16 21.62 36.14
C GLY A 445 -10.42 20.28 36.09
N GLU A 446 -11.13 19.18 36.34
CA GLU A 446 -10.60 17.81 36.40
C GLU A 446 -10.23 17.25 35.02
N ASP A 447 -9.33 16.26 35.02
CA ASP A 447 -8.98 15.46 33.84
C ASP A 447 -10.20 14.66 33.34
N ASP A 448 -10.20 14.35 32.04
CA ASP A 448 -11.25 13.53 31.42
C ASP A 448 -11.32 12.13 32.06
N PRO A 449 -12.48 11.71 32.58
CA PRO A 449 -12.62 10.38 33.15
C PRO A 449 -12.42 9.28 32.11
N ASN A 450 -12.69 9.56 30.83
CA ASN A 450 -12.49 8.63 29.73
C ASN A 450 -11.40 9.18 28.78
N VAL A 451 -10.21 8.57 28.82
CA VAL A 451 -9.12 8.95 27.91
C VAL A 451 -9.48 8.55 26.47
N LEU A 452 -9.71 9.55 25.61
CA LEU A 452 -9.99 9.38 24.18
C LEU A 452 -8.70 9.09 23.41
N VAL A 453 -8.16 7.89 23.61
CA VAL A 453 -6.85 7.48 23.08
C VAL A 453 -6.77 7.70 21.56
N GLY A 454 -5.74 8.43 21.14
CA GLY A 454 -5.41 8.69 19.75
C GLY A 454 -6.12 9.89 19.12
N ALA A 455 -7.04 10.56 19.82
CA ALA A 455 -7.60 11.82 19.36
C ALA A 455 -6.49 12.84 19.12
N VAL A 456 -6.55 13.53 17.98
CA VAL A 456 -5.70 14.68 17.72
C VAL A 456 -6.57 15.92 17.84
N VAL A 457 -6.20 16.78 18.79
CA VAL A 457 -6.94 18.01 19.09
C VAL A 457 -6.67 19.10 18.04
N GLY A 458 -7.47 20.18 18.07
CA GLY A 458 -7.32 21.33 17.17
C GLY A 458 -5.94 21.99 17.17
N GLY A 459 -5.20 21.87 18.27
CA GLY A 459 -3.78 22.19 18.36
C GLY A 459 -3.51 23.63 18.82
N PRO A 460 -2.25 24.09 18.72
CA PRO A 460 -1.87 25.40 19.21
C PRO A 460 -2.35 26.53 18.29
N ASP A 461 -2.31 27.74 18.82
CA ASP A 461 -2.48 28.97 18.06
C ASP A 461 -1.29 29.26 17.11
N ALA A 462 -1.37 30.37 16.38
CA ALA A 462 -0.36 30.78 15.40
C ALA A 462 1.04 31.08 16.01
N ARG A 463 1.17 31.15 17.34
CA ARG A 463 2.40 31.40 18.08
C ARG A 463 2.85 30.18 18.91
N ASP A 464 2.34 29.00 18.58
CA ASP A 464 2.59 27.75 19.31
C ASP A 464 2.02 27.73 20.74
N GLY A 465 1.13 28.66 21.09
CA GLY A 465 0.42 28.71 22.37
C GLY A 465 -0.69 27.66 22.43
N PHE A 466 -0.76 26.89 23.51
CA PHE A 466 -1.82 25.90 23.72
C PHE A 466 -2.39 25.97 25.13
N VAL A 467 -3.72 25.94 25.24
CA VAL A 467 -4.46 25.90 26.50
C VAL A 467 -5.27 24.61 26.55
N ASP A 468 -4.92 23.72 27.48
CA ASP A 468 -5.64 22.47 27.72
C ASP A 468 -6.94 22.73 28.50
N ASP A 469 -7.87 23.46 27.91
CA ASP A 469 -9.16 23.81 28.49
C ASP A 469 -10.28 23.29 27.59
N ARG A 470 -11.26 22.63 28.21
CA ARG A 470 -12.39 22.06 27.51
C ARG A 470 -13.25 23.12 26.82
N ASP A 471 -13.31 24.34 27.33
CA ASP A 471 -14.06 25.43 26.70
C ASP A 471 -13.31 26.06 25.51
N SER A 472 -12.01 25.76 25.38
CA SER A 472 -11.18 26.18 24.24
C SER A 472 -11.36 25.24 23.04
N TYR A 473 -12.60 25.10 22.55
CA TYR A 473 -12.97 24.15 21.49
C TYR A 473 -12.07 24.26 20.24
N GLY A 474 -11.66 25.48 19.85
CA GLY A 474 -10.74 25.68 18.72
C GLY A 474 -9.37 24.98 18.87
N GLN A 475 -8.93 24.73 20.10
CA GLN A 475 -7.66 24.06 20.41
C GLN A 475 -7.84 22.63 20.90
N THR A 476 -8.86 22.35 21.71
CA THR A 476 -9.01 21.07 22.42
C THR A 476 -10.04 20.12 21.80
N GLU A 477 -10.82 20.55 20.82
CA GLU A 477 -11.77 19.68 20.11
C GLU A 477 -11.05 18.78 19.09
N PRO A 478 -11.20 17.45 19.17
CA PRO A 478 -10.83 16.56 18.09
C PRO A 478 -11.97 16.39 17.09
N ALA A 479 -11.65 16.21 15.82
CA ALA A 479 -12.63 15.91 14.77
C ALA A 479 -12.15 14.77 13.87
N THR A 480 -13.09 14.00 13.31
CA THR A 480 -12.74 12.78 12.57
C THR A 480 -11.82 13.01 11.37
N TYR A 481 -12.01 14.15 10.69
CA TYR A 481 -11.24 14.52 9.50
C TYR A 481 -9.83 15.03 9.82
N ILE A 482 -9.50 15.35 11.08
CA ILE A 482 -8.13 15.67 11.52
C ILE A 482 -7.32 14.36 11.61
N ASN A 483 -7.91 13.33 12.22
CA ASN A 483 -7.26 12.04 12.43
C ASN A 483 -7.11 11.22 11.14
N ALA A 484 -8.09 11.28 10.24
CA ALA A 484 -8.15 10.44 9.04
C ALA A 484 -6.92 10.51 8.11
N PRO A 485 -6.42 11.69 7.71
CA PRO A 485 -5.19 11.81 6.93
C PRO A 485 -3.94 11.38 7.72
N LEU A 486 -3.91 11.60 9.04
CA LEU A 486 -2.76 11.24 9.87
C LEU A 486 -2.51 9.72 9.90
N VAL A 487 -3.56 8.89 9.79
CA VAL A 487 -3.45 7.42 9.68
C VAL A 487 -2.50 7.01 8.54
N GLY A 488 -2.63 7.65 7.36
CA GLY A 488 -1.77 7.36 6.20
C GLY A 488 -0.32 7.80 6.42
N ALA A 489 -0.13 8.96 7.05
CA ALA A 489 1.19 9.49 7.37
C ALA A 489 1.93 8.62 8.41
N LEU A 490 1.26 8.27 9.49
CA LEU A 490 1.78 7.37 10.53
C LEU A 490 2.07 5.98 9.97
N ALA A 491 1.20 5.45 9.09
CA ALA A 491 1.46 4.20 8.40
C ALA A 491 2.77 4.26 7.61
N PHE A 492 2.98 5.32 6.82
CA PHE A 492 4.22 5.50 6.08
C PHE A 492 5.44 5.50 7.01
N PHE A 493 5.42 6.27 8.10
CA PHE A 493 6.56 6.36 9.03
C PHE A 493 6.77 5.10 9.87
N ALA A 494 5.71 4.43 10.31
CA ALA A 494 5.78 3.14 11.01
C ALA A 494 6.41 2.05 10.13
N GLY A 495 6.01 1.96 8.85
CA GLY A 495 6.54 0.97 7.92
C GLY A 495 7.96 1.28 7.46
N THR A 496 8.32 2.55 7.28
CA THR A 496 9.68 2.96 6.89
C THR A 496 10.65 2.94 8.08
N ALA A 497 10.21 3.23 9.30
CA ALA A 497 11.01 3.04 10.51
C ALA A 497 11.31 1.57 10.76
N LYS A 498 10.37 0.65 10.47
CA LYS A 498 10.66 -0.81 10.45
C LYS A 498 11.66 -1.20 9.35
N GLN A 499 11.72 -0.48 8.23
CA GLN A 499 12.76 -0.65 7.20
C GLN A 499 14.11 -0.02 7.62
N GLY A 500 14.10 1.09 8.37
CA GLY A 500 15.27 1.80 8.87
C GLY A 500 15.93 1.17 10.11
N LYS A 501 15.14 0.62 11.06
CA LYS A 501 15.62 -0.22 12.17
C LYS A 501 16.15 -1.57 11.70
N ARG A 502 15.69 -2.06 10.54
CA ARG A 502 16.35 -3.19 9.82
C ARG A 502 17.65 -2.77 9.10
N GLY A 503 17.93 -1.46 9.00
CA GLY A 503 19.15 -0.90 8.40
C GLY A 503 20.23 -0.47 9.40
N ARG A 504 19.91 -0.32 10.69
CA ARG A 504 20.86 0.01 11.76
C ARG A 504 20.50 -0.71 13.06
N GLY A 505 21.08 -1.89 13.28
CA GLY A 505 21.32 -2.42 14.63
C GLY A 505 20.36 -3.46 15.22
N ARG A 506 20.20 -4.61 14.54
CA ARG A 506 20.13 -6.03 15.04
C ARG A 506 19.03 -6.84 14.36
N GLY A 507 19.45 -7.85 13.60
CA GLY A 507 18.58 -8.87 12.98
C GLY A 507 18.55 -8.92 11.45
N GLY A 508 19.49 -8.29 10.75
CA GLY A 508 19.77 -8.72 9.37
C GLY A 508 20.37 -10.12 9.39
N ALA A 509 20.06 -10.96 8.40
CA ALA A 509 20.74 -12.24 8.24
C ALA A 509 22.26 -11.98 8.28
N PRO A 510 23.04 -12.73 9.10
CA PRO A 510 24.47 -12.52 9.20
C PRO A 510 25.12 -12.49 7.81
N SER A 511 26.10 -11.61 7.63
CA SER A 511 26.84 -11.49 6.38
C SER A 511 28.29 -11.88 6.65
N PRO A 512 28.86 -12.81 5.87
CA PRO A 512 30.30 -13.00 5.85
C PRO A 512 31.04 -11.69 5.49
N PRO A 513 32.35 -11.61 5.74
CA PRO A 513 33.16 -10.50 5.25
C PRO A 513 33.04 -10.33 3.74
N ALA A 514 32.76 -9.10 3.29
CA ALA A 514 32.58 -8.78 1.88
C ALA A 514 33.77 -7.95 1.38
N ILE A 515 34.30 -8.29 0.20
CA ILE A 515 35.32 -7.49 -0.47
C ILE A 515 34.65 -6.26 -1.12
N PRO A 516 35.23 -5.05 -1.07
CA PRO A 516 34.73 -3.89 -1.80
C PRO A 516 34.53 -4.19 -3.29
N LEU A 517 33.44 -3.68 -3.88
CA LEU A 517 32.98 -3.94 -5.25
C LEU A 517 32.64 -5.42 -5.57
N LEU A 518 33.48 -6.40 -5.24
CA LEU A 518 33.30 -7.83 -5.50
C LEU A 518 32.19 -8.48 -4.65
N GLY A 519 32.00 -7.98 -3.44
CA GLY A 519 31.10 -8.58 -2.46
C GLY A 519 31.60 -9.96 -2.03
N HIS A 520 30.75 -10.96 -2.16
CA HIS A 520 30.93 -12.35 -1.74
C HIS A 520 31.20 -13.30 -2.92
N LEU A 521 31.41 -12.78 -4.14
CA LEU A 521 31.69 -13.63 -5.31
C LEU A 521 32.94 -14.50 -5.10
N HIS A 522 33.91 -14.02 -4.32
CA HIS A 522 35.11 -14.77 -3.93
C HIS A 522 34.83 -16.02 -3.07
N LEU A 523 33.66 -16.10 -2.43
CA LEU A 523 33.22 -17.25 -1.63
C LEU A 523 32.50 -18.32 -2.47
N LEU A 524 32.24 -18.06 -3.76
CA LEU A 524 31.47 -18.94 -4.63
C LEU A 524 32.39 -19.70 -5.58
N ARG A 525 32.49 -21.01 -5.38
CA ARG A 525 33.19 -21.96 -6.25
C ARG A 525 32.20 -22.91 -6.92
N LYS A 526 32.59 -23.47 -8.06
CA LYS A 526 31.84 -24.57 -8.68
C LYS A 526 32.14 -25.89 -7.94
N PRO A 527 31.15 -26.73 -7.64
CA PRO A 527 29.72 -26.52 -7.88
C PRO A 527 29.06 -25.61 -6.83
N LEU A 528 28.23 -24.67 -7.29
CA LEU A 528 27.70 -23.54 -6.52
C LEU A 528 26.99 -23.99 -5.22
N HIS A 529 26.18 -25.04 -5.29
CA HIS A 529 25.40 -25.53 -4.15
C HIS A 529 26.29 -26.06 -3.02
N ARG A 530 27.45 -26.67 -3.32
CA ARG A 530 28.41 -27.11 -2.28
C ARG A 530 29.13 -25.92 -1.66
N SER A 531 29.49 -24.93 -2.47
CA SER A 531 30.13 -23.70 -1.98
C SER A 531 29.19 -22.91 -1.08
N LEU A 532 27.92 -22.74 -1.47
CA LEU A 532 26.90 -22.08 -0.66
C LEU A 532 26.63 -22.86 0.63
N ALA A 533 26.57 -24.20 0.58
CA ALA A 533 26.42 -25.02 1.77
C ALA A 533 27.62 -24.90 2.73
N ALA A 534 28.85 -24.82 2.21
CA ALA A 534 30.06 -24.60 2.99
C ALA A 534 30.07 -23.20 3.63
N VAL A 535 29.65 -22.17 2.89
CA VAL A 535 29.50 -20.81 3.41
C VAL A 535 28.46 -20.77 4.54
N ALA A 536 27.33 -21.46 4.40
CA ALA A 536 26.33 -21.60 5.46
C ALA A 536 26.87 -22.34 6.69
N ALA A 537 27.63 -23.43 6.50
CA ALA A 537 28.23 -24.18 7.59
C ALA A 537 29.30 -23.36 8.35
N ALA A 538 30.13 -22.60 7.64
CA ALA A 538 31.20 -21.80 8.22
C ALA A 538 30.71 -20.63 9.09
N HIS A 539 29.43 -20.25 8.99
CA HIS A 539 28.86 -19.09 9.68
C HIS A 539 27.69 -19.44 10.61
N GLY A 540 27.51 -20.72 10.93
CA GLY A 540 26.48 -21.15 11.87
C GLY A 540 26.88 -21.05 13.34
N GLY A 541 25.96 -21.42 14.24
CA GLY A 541 26.11 -21.23 15.69
C GLY A 541 27.08 -22.22 16.35
N ALA A 542 27.48 -21.93 17.60
CA ALA A 542 28.30 -22.84 18.41
C ALA A 542 27.65 -24.23 18.48
N GLY A 543 28.38 -25.27 18.06
CA GLY A 543 27.88 -26.65 17.93
C GLY A 543 27.85 -27.23 16.51
N GLY A 544 28.40 -26.53 15.49
CA GLY A 544 28.53 -27.08 14.13
C GLY A 544 27.24 -27.05 13.29
N SER A 545 26.21 -26.34 13.76
CA SER A 545 24.98 -26.09 13.00
C SER A 545 25.22 -25.17 11.80
N LYS A 546 24.42 -25.25 10.73
CA LYS A 546 24.49 -24.32 9.60
C LYS A 546 23.73 -23.02 9.91
N ALA A 547 24.21 -21.90 9.40
CA ALA A 547 23.50 -20.61 9.51
C ALA A 547 22.16 -20.68 8.77
N PRO A 548 21.00 -20.52 9.44
CA PRO A 548 19.69 -20.69 8.80
C PRO A 548 19.48 -19.68 7.66
N LEU A 549 19.96 -18.45 7.84
CA LEU A 549 19.90 -17.36 6.87
C LEU A 549 21.23 -16.61 6.82
N LEU A 550 21.74 -16.35 5.61
CA LEU A 550 22.90 -15.47 5.38
C LEU A 550 22.60 -14.43 4.31
N SER A 551 23.00 -13.18 4.57
CA SER A 551 22.98 -12.11 3.58
C SER A 551 24.24 -12.17 2.73
N LEU A 552 24.09 -12.25 1.42
CA LEU A 552 25.18 -12.23 0.45
C LEU A 552 25.05 -11.03 -0.49
N ARG A 553 26.17 -10.63 -1.07
CA ARG A 553 26.30 -9.56 -2.05
C ARG A 553 27.09 -10.11 -3.23
N LEU A 554 26.43 -10.30 -4.37
CA LEU A 554 27.03 -10.83 -5.59
C LEU A 554 27.29 -9.65 -6.53
N GLY A 555 28.50 -9.09 -6.47
CA GLY A 555 28.80 -7.81 -7.11
C GLY A 555 27.94 -6.66 -6.58
N ALA A 556 27.14 -6.05 -7.45
CA ALA A 556 26.18 -5.00 -7.08
C ALA A 556 24.81 -5.54 -6.61
N ARG A 557 24.55 -6.85 -6.72
CA ARG A 557 23.28 -7.48 -6.34
C ARG A 557 23.31 -7.99 -4.91
N ARG A 558 22.18 -7.91 -4.20
CA ARG A 558 22.00 -8.57 -2.89
C ARG A 558 21.28 -9.90 -3.08
N ALA A 559 21.71 -10.92 -2.36
CA ALA A 559 21.12 -12.25 -2.35
C ALA A 559 20.94 -12.72 -0.90
N LEU A 560 19.95 -13.58 -0.67
CA LEU A 560 19.70 -14.21 0.63
C LEU A 560 19.93 -15.72 0.46
N LEU A 561 20.85 -16.28 1.23
CA LEU A 561 21.07 -17.72 1.29
C LEU A 561 20.22 -18.30 2.41
N VAL A 562 19.29 -19.16 2.05
CA VAL A 562 18.41 -19.91 2.97
C VAL A 562 18.93 -21.33 3.03
N SER A 563 19.35 -21.79 4.21
CA SER A 563 19.98 -23.11 4.37
C SER A 563 19.22 -24.05 5.32
N ALA A 564 18.20 -23.55 6.01
CA ALA A 564 17.39 -24.32 6.94
C ALA A 564 15.93 -24.49 6.46
N PRO A 565 15.30 -25.65 6.75
CA PRO A 565 13.97 -25.98 6.22
C PRO A 565 12.85 -25.04 6.68
N ALA A 566 12.86 -24.60 7.95
CA ALA A 566 11.80 -23.75 8.50
C ALA A 566 11.74 -22.39 7.80
N GLU A 567 12.90 -21.81 7.52
CA GLU A 567 13.06 -20.55 6.83
C GLU A 567 12.70 -20.69 5.35
N ALA A 568 13.03 -21.84 4.73
CA ALA A 568 12.57 -22.13 3.38
C ALA A 568 11.04 -22.20 3.32
N VAL A 569 10.38 -22.83 4.30
CA VAL A 569 8.92 -22.85 4.40
C VAL A 569 8.36 -21.44 4.52
N GLU A 570 8.90 -20.59 5.41
CA GLU A 570 8.45 -19.19 5.52
C GLU A 570 8.64 -18.43 4.19
N CYS A 571 9.78 -18.64 3.50
CA CYS A 571 10.07 -18.03 2.21
C CYS A 571 9.05 -18.40 1.12
N PHE A 572 8.64 -19.68 1.06
CA PHE A 572 7.73 -20.18 0.04
C PHE A 572 6.25 -20.14 0.44
N THR A 573 5.92 -19.70 1.66
CA THR A 573 4.53 -19.56 2.14
C THR A 573 4.22 -18.10 2.49
N ALA A 574 4.58 -17.64 3.69
CA ALA A 574 4.24 -16.32 4.20
C ALA A 574 4.90 -15.15 3.43
N ARG A 575 6.01 -15.42 2.72
CA ARG A 575 6.81 -14.41 1.99
C ARG A 575 6.91 -14.67 0.49
N ASP A 576 6.12 -15.59 -0.05
CA ASP A 576 6.22 -16.08 -1.43
C ASP A 576 6.19 -14.94 -2.46
N ALA A 577 5.26 -14.01 -2.34
CA ALA A 577 5.06 -12.89 -3.25
C ALA A 577 6.23 -11.89 -3.23
N ALA A 578 6.93 -11.76 -2.09
CA ALA A 578 8.10 -10.89 -1.98
C ALA A 578 9.36 -11.52 -2.60
N LEU A 579 9.43 -12.86 -2.65
CA LEU A 579 10.56 -13.62 -3.18
C LEU A 579 10.30 -14.17 -4.60
N ALA A 580 9.10 -13.99 -5.14
CA ALA A 580 8.73 -14.40 -6.50
C ALA A 580 9.27 -13.47 -7.61
N GLY A 581 10.05 -12.44 -7.26
CA GLY A 581 10.75 -11.61 -8.23
C GLY A 581 11.79 -12.42 -9.02
N ARG A 582 11.87 -12.18 -10.34
CA ARG A 582 12.90 -12.78 -11.20
C ARG A 582 13.84 -11.67 -11.68
N PRO A 583 15.13 -11.69 -11.29
CA PRO A 583 16.06 -10.69 -11.77
C PRO A 583 16.24 -10.82 -13.28
N ARG A 584 16.24 -9.69 -14.00
CA ARG A 584 16.54 -9.67 -15.43
C ARG A 584 18.03 -9.96 -15.63
N MET A 585 18.33 -11.21 -15.98
CA MET A 585 19.67 -11.67 -16.35
C MET A 585 19.82 -11.64 -17.88
N LEU A 586 21.05 -11.47 -18.36
CA LEU A 586 21.38 -11.41 -19.78
C LEU A 586 20.87 -12.66 -20.53
N VAL A 587 21.06 -13.84 -19.95
CA VAL A 587 20.57 -15.10 -20.52
C VAL A 587 19.05 -15.11 -20.71
N GLY A 588 18.28 -14.63 -19.73
CA GLY A 588 16.82 -14.53 -19.83
C GLY A 588 16.36 -13.40 -20.76
N ASP A 589 17.17 -12.35 -20.93
CA ASP A 589 16.87 -11.28 -21.87
C ASP A 589 16.99 -11.78 -23.32
N VAL A 590 18.02 -12.58 -23.61
CA VAL A 590 18.29 -13.09 -24.96
C VAL A 590 17.49 -14.36 -25.29
N LEU A 591 17.60 -15.41 -24.46
CA LEU A 591 16.99 -16.71 -24.77
C LEU A 591 15.48 -16.76 -24.48
N SER A 592 14.98 -15.86 -23.63
CA SER A 592 13.60 -15.86 -23.15
C SER A 592 12.83 -14.61 -23.59
N TYR A 593 13.16 -14.09 -24.77
CA TYR A 593 12.45 -13.00 -25.45
C TYR A 593 12.19 -11.79 -24.53
N GLY A 594 13.24 -11.27 -23.89
CA GLY A 594 13.12 -10.15 -22.96
C GLY A 594 12.56 -10.53 -21.59
N CYS A 595 12.84 -11.74 -21.09
CA CYS A 595 12.30 -12.28 -19.84
C CYS A 595 10.76 -12.41 -19.83
N THR A 596 10.17 -12.77 -20.97
CA THR A 596 8.71 -12.89 -21.12
C THR A 596 8.19 -14.32 -21.02
N ASP A 597 9.06 -15.34 -20.98
CA ASP A 597 8.64 -16.71 -20.73
C ASP A 597 8.26 -16.98 -19.26
N VAL A 598 7.72 -18.17 -18.99
CA VAL A 598 7.26 -18.55 -17.65
C VAL A 598 8.38 -18.73 -16.62
N LEU A 599 9.62 -18.94 -17.05
CA LEU A 599 10.77 -19.16 -16.17
C LEU A 599 11.36 -17.83 -15.68
N TRP A 600 11.40 -16.82 -16.55
CA TRP A 600 12.07 -15.53 -16.31
C TRP A 600 11.14 -14.36 -16.08
N SER A 601 9.86 -14.48 -16.43
CA SER A 601 8.90 -13.42 -16.14
C SER A 601 8.71 -13.27 -14.63
N SER A 602 8.89 -12.04 -14.14
CA SER A 602 8.58 -11.71 -12.75
C SER A 602 7.10 -11.89 -12.47
N TYR A 603 6.76 -12.29 -11.24
CA TYR A 603 5.39 -12.47 -10.81
C TYR A 603 4.54 -11.21 -11.08
N GLY A 604 3.46 -11.38 -11.84
CA GLY A 604 2.61 -10.30 -12.34
C GLY A 604 1.47 -10.83 -13.19
N ASP A 605 0.75 -9.94 -13.89
CA ASP A 605 -0.41 -10.33 -14.71
C ASP A 605 -0.02 -11.26 -15.86
N HIS A 606 1.13 -10.98 -16.49
CA HIS A 606 1.69 -11.80 -17.57
C HIS A 606 2.04 -13.21 -17.11
N TRP A 607 2.86 -13.35 -16.06
CA TRP A 607 3.23 -14.65 -15.51
C TRP A 607 2.02 -15.44 -15.01
N ARG A 608 1.03 -14.79 -14.39
CA ARG A 608 -0.21 -15.46 -13.95
C ARG A 608 -1.04 -15.96 -15.13
N SER A 609 -1.08 -15.20 -16.23
CA SER A 609 -1.76 -15.61 -17.47
C SER A 609 -1.06 -16.81 -18.10
N LEU A 610 0.27 -16.79 -18.19
CA LEU A 610 1.07 -17.94 -18.63
C LEU A 610 0.82 -19.16 -17.74
N ARG A 611 0.91 -19.02 -16.42
CA ARG A 611 0.64 -20.11 -15.48
C ARG A 611 -0.75 -20.68 -15.66
N LYS A 612 -1.78 -19.83 -15.83
CA LYS A 612 -3.15 -20.28 -16.08
C LYS A 612 -3.23 -21.08 -17.38
N PHE A 613 -2.61 -20.60 -18.45
CA PHE A 613 -2.52 -21.31 -19.73
C PHE A 613 -1.87 -22.68 -19.57
N PHE A 614 -0.67 -22.76 -18.96
CA PHE A 614 0.00 -24.05 -18.70
C PHE A 614 -0.85 -24.99 -17.84
N THR A 615 -1.55 -24.46 -16.83
CA THR A 615 -2.39 -25.27 -15.93
C THR A 615 -3.64 -25.81 -16.63
N ALA A 616 -4.26 -25.02 -17.50
CA ALA A 616 -5.48 -25.41 -18.20
C ALA A 616 -5.19 -26.36 -19.39
N GLU A 617 -4.17 -26.05 -20.18
CA GLU A 617 -3.92 -26.72 -21.47
C GLU A 617 -2.94 -27.89 -21.34
N LEU A 618 -1.90 -27.77 -20.51
CA LEU A 618 -0.79 -28.73 -20.46
C LEU A 618 -0.77 -29.58 -19.19
N LEU A 619 -1.20 -29.01 -18.06
CA LEU A 619 -1.13 -29.64 -16.74
C LEU A 619 -2.51 -29.90 -16.12
N SER A 620 -3.58 -29.87 -16.92
CA SER A 620 -4.91 -30.23 -16.44
C SER A 620 -5.00 -31.72 -16.16
N THR A 621 -5.89 -32.11 -15.26
CA THR A 621 -6.10 -33.52 -14.89
C THR A 621 -6.42 -34.38 -16.11
N SER A 622 -7.23 -33.87 -17.04
CA SER A 622 -7.58 -34.53 -18.29
C SER A 622 -6.38 -34.75 -19.21
N CYS A 623 -5.56 -33.71 -19.42
CA CYS A 623 -4.36 -33.76 -20.26
C CYS A 623 -3.30 -34.70 -19.66
N VAL A 624 -3.06 -34.60 -18.35
CA VAL A 624 -2.16 -35.51 -17.63
C VAL A 624 -2.66 -36.97 -17.70
N ALA A 625 -3.97 -37.21 -17.58
CA ALA A 625 -4.56 -38.53 -17.71
C ALA A 625 -4.39 -39.10 -19.13
N ALA A 626 -4.60 -38.29 -20.17
CA ALA A 626 -4.44 -38.68 -21.57
C ALA A 626 -3.02 -39.17 -21.89
N HIS A 627 -1.99 -38.59 -21.25
CA HIS A 627 -0.59 -39.00 -21.43
C HIS A 627 -0.11 -40.12 -20.49
N THR A 628 -1.00 -40.78 -19.75
CA THR A 628 -0.63 -41.85 -18.80
C THR A 628 0.06 -43.03 -19.47
N ALA A 629 -0.43 -43.46 -20.65
CA ALA A 629 0.17 -44.55 -21.41
C ALA A 629 1.62 -44.22 -21.83
N ASN A 630 1.85 -42.99 -22.31
CA ASN A 630 3.19 -42.52 -22.72
C ASN A 630 4.17 -42.52 -21.54
N ARG A 631 3.74 -42.05 -20.35
CA ARG A 631 4.59 -42.09 -19.15
C ARG A 631 4.90 -43.51 -18.72
N ARG A 632 3.92 -44.42 -18.73
CA ARG A 632 4.14 -45.85 -18.39
C ARG A 632 5.13 -46.50 -19.36
N ALA A 633 5.01 -46.22 -20.65
CA ALA A 633 5.93 -46.74 -21.66
C ALA A 633 7.38 -46.26 -21.44
N GLU A 634 7.58 -44.97 -21.16
CA GLU A 634 8.91 -44.42 -20.88
C GLU A 634 9.49 -44.95 -19.54
N VAL A 635 8.65 -45.19 -18.53
CA VAL A 635 9.08 -45.85 -17.28
C VAL A 635 9.53 -47.28 -17.55
N ALA A 636 8.75 -48.04 -18.34
CA ALA A 636 9.11 -49.41 -18.72
C ALA A 636 10.43 -49.45 -19.51
N ALA A 637 10.62 -48.53 -20.46
CA ALA A 637 11.86 -48.40 -21.22
C ALA A 637 13.06 -48.05 -20.33
N LEU A 638 12.89 -47.16 -19.36
CA LEU A 638 13.92 -46.84 -18.37
C LEU A 638 14.30 -48.08 -17.54
N VAL A 639 13.31 -48.84 -17.06
CA VAL A 639 13.55 -50.06 -16.28
C VAL A 639 14.27 -51.11 -17.13
N GLU A 640 13.90 -51.27 -18.39
CA GLU A 640 14.55 -52.22 -19.29
C GLU A 640 15.99 -51.85 -19.61
N ASP A 641 16.26 -50.56 -19.89
CA ASP A 641 17.63 -50.03 -20.06
C ASP A 641 18.48 -50.38 -18.82
N LEU A 642 17.95 -50.14 -17.61
CA LEU A 642 18.64 -50.45 -16.34
C LEU A 642 18.88 -51.96 -16.14
N ARG A 643 17.94 -52.81 -16.57
CA ARG A 643 18.08 -54.28 -16.49
C ARG A 643 19.16 -54.78 -17.44
N HIS A 644 19.20 -54.27 -18.67
CA HIS A 644 20.26 -54.57 -19.63
C HIS A 644 21.64 -54.17 -19.10
N ASP A 645 21.77 -52.99 -18.50
CA ASP A 645 23.04 -52.56 -17.90
C ASP A 645 23.46 -53.44 -16.73
N ALA A 646 22.51 -53.85 -15.89
CA ALA A 646 22.76 -54.76 -14.78
C ALA A 646 23.23 -56.14 -15.28
N ALA A 647 22.62 -56.66 -16.34
CA ALA A 647 23.01 -57.92 -16.97
C ALA A 647 24.38 -57.84 -17.65
N ALA A 648 24.65 -56.76 -18.38
CA ALA A 648 25.94 -56.52 -19.05
C ALA A 648 27.08 -56.30 -18.04
N GLY A 649 26.82 -55.60 -16.94
CA GLY A 649 27.78 -55.39 -15.86
C GLY A 649 28.06 -56.66 -15.05
N ALA A 650 27.08 -57.54 -14.90
CA ALA A 650 27.26 -58.85 -14.27
C ALA A 650 28.13 -59.79 -15.12
N ALA A 651 28.06 -59.69 -16.45
CA ALA A 651 28.91 -60.45 -17.37
C ALA A 651 30.36 -59.96 -17.44
N ALA A 652 30.64 -58.72 -17.00
CA ALA A 652 31.96 -58.09 -17.09
C ALA A 652 32.75 -58.06 -15.76
N ASN A 653 32.11 -58.33 -14.62
CA ASN A 653 32.73 -58.25 -13.29
C ASN A 653 32.97 -59.63 -12.67
N ASP A 654 34.23 -60.06 -12.68
CA ASP A 654 34.72 -61.28 -12.04
C ASP A 654 34.85 -61.08 -10.50
N GLY A 655 33.70 -60.97 -9.81
CA GLY A 655 33.64 -61.09 -8.34
C GLY A 655 33.27 -59.86 -7.50
N SER A 656 32.68 -58.80 -8.07
CA SER A 656 32.06 -57.72 -7.26
C SER A 656 30.52 -57.78 -7.28
N PRO A 657 29.83 -57.80 -6.12
CA PRO A 657 28.38 -58.08 -6.03
C PRO A 657 27.45 -56.91 -6.44
N ALA A 658 27.98 -55.79 -6.92
CA ALA A 658 27.19 -54.60 -7.25
C ALA A 658 27.58 -53.99 -8.60
N VAL A 659 26.63 -53.95 -9.55
CA VAL A 659 26.78 -53.22 -10.83
C VAL A 659 26.41 -51.75 -10.61
N THR A 660 27.35 -50.86 -10.89
CA THR A 660 27.12 -49.40 -10.77
C THR A 660 26.48 -48.87 -12.05
N VAL A 661 25.29 -48.27 -11.94
CA VAL A 661 24.58 -47.69 -13.09
C VAL A 661 24.43 -46.17 -12.94
N THR A 662 24.81 -45.42 -13.98
CA THR A 662 24.73 -43.95 -13.97
C THR A 662 23.31 -43.47 -14.31
N LEU A 663 22.53 -43.06 -13.30
CA LEU A 663 21.12 -42.66 -13.50
C LEU A 663 20.92 -41.33 -14.24
N ARG A 664 21.87 -40.39 -14.14
CA ARG A 664 21.71 -39.02 -14.67
C ARG A 664 21.30 -38.94 -16.15
N PRO A 665 22.02 -39.55 -17.11
CA PRO A 665 21.64 -39.49 -18.52
C PRO A 665 20.32 -40.22 -18.80
N ARG A 666 20.02 -41.30 -18.05
CA ARG A 666 18.79 -42.09 -18.20
C ARG A 666 17.55 -41.35 -17.72
N LEU A 667 17.64 -40.68 -16.56
CA LEU A 667 16.56 -39.81 -16.04
C LEU A 667 16.36 -38.59 -16.93
N PHE A 668 17.43 -38.02 -17.47
CA PHE A 668 17.33 -36.90 -18.40
C PHE A 668 16.63 -37.32 -19.70
N LYS A 669 17.04 -38.45 -20.30
CA LYS A 669 16.38 -39.06 -21.48
C LYS A 669 14.90 -39.31 -21.20
N PHE A 670 14.57 -39.91 -20.05
CA PHE A 670 13.19 -40.16 -19.62
C PHE A 670 12.34 -38.89 -19.57
N VAL A 671 12.79 -37.85 -18.85
CA VAL A 671 12.04 -36.58 -18.72
C VAL A 671 11.87 -35.90 -20.08
N THR A 672 12.93 -35.85 -20.88
CA THR A 672 12.91 -35.25 -22.20
C THR A 672 11.94 -35.98 -23.14
N ASN A 673 11.95 -37.31 -23.15
CA ASN A 673 11.03 -38.10 -23.97
C ASN A 673 9.58 -37.93 -23.53
N VAL A 674 9.32 -37.89 -22.22
CA VAL A 674 7.96 -37.62 -21.69
C VAL A 674 7.47 -36.24 -22.15
N MET A 675 8.32 -35.21 -22.10
CA MET A 675 7.97 -33.86 -22.57
C MET A 675 7.73 -33.82 -24.08
N LEU A 676 8.60 -34.45 -24.88
CA LEU A 676 8.46 -34.49 -26.33
C LEU A 676 7.21 -35.25 -26.78
N ARG A 677 6.89 -36.39 -26.15
CA ARG A 677 5.66 -37.15 -26.41
C ARG A 677 4.39 -36.40 -26.00
N ALA A 678 4.47 -35.56 -24.96
CA ALA A 678 3.35 -34.71 -24.56
C ALA A 678 3.09 -33.59 -25.59
N LEU A 679 4.12 -33.11 -26.28
CA LEU A 679 4.01 -32.04 -27.28
C LEU A 679 3.62 -32.57 -28.67
N ASN A 680 4.14 -33.74 -29.08
CA ASN A 680 4.01 -34.23 -30.47
C ASN A 680 3.02 -35.37 -30.65
N GLY A 681 2.49 -35.98 -29.58
CA GLY A 681 1.52 -37.08 -29.66
C GLY A 681 2.09 -38.44 -30.10
N GLU A 682 3.26 -38.47 -30.75
CA GLU A 682 3.98 -39.68 -31.17
C GLU A 682 5.49 -39.61 -30.84
N CYS A 683 6.23 -40.70 -31.07
CA CYS A 683 7.68 -40.75 -30.84
C CYS A 683 8.40 -39.82 -31.82
N VAL A 684 9.08 -38.81 -31.27
CA VAL A 684 9.97 -37.93 -32.04
C VAL A 684 11.15 -38.74 -32.56
N ASN A 685 11.61 -38.43 -33.77
CA ASN A 685 12.77 -39.08 -34.38
C ASN A 685 14.00 -38.96 -33.45
N THR A 686 14.80 -40.02 -33.32
CA THR A 686 15.88 -40.08 -32.32
C THR A 686 16.94 -38.99 -32.50
N SER A 687 17.08 -38.43 -33.71
CA SER A 687 17.95 -37.29 -34.00
C SER A 687 17.47 -36.01 -33.32
N ASP A 688 16.18 -35.69 -33.39
CA ASP A 688 15.64 -34.43 -32.90
C ASP A 688 15.54 -34.43 -31.38
N ALA A 689 15.30 -35.60 -30.78
CA ALA A 689 15.39 -35.79 -29.33
C ALA A 689 16.82 -35.56 -28.80
N ARG A 690 17.85 -36.02 -29.53
CA ARG A 690 19.25 -35.75 -29.17
C ARG A 690 19.60 -34.27 -29.32
N THR A 691 19.21 -33.62 -30.42
CA THR A 691 19.42 -32.18 -30.62
C THR A 691 18.71 -31.36 -29.56
N PHE A 692 17.48 -31.71 -29.19
CA PHE A 692 16.74 -31.05 -28.10
C PHE A 692 17.43 -31.23 -26.74
N GLN A 693 17.92 -32.44 -26.44
CA GLN A 693 18.73 -32.70 -25.26
C GLN A 693 20.00 -31.84 -25.22
N GLU A 694 20.75 -31.78 -26.31
CA GLU A 694 21.95 -30.95 -26.43
C GLU A 694 21.65 -29.48 -26.18
N LEU A 695 20.57 -28.93 -26.76
CA LEU A 695 20.15 -27.55 -26.55
C LEU A 695 19.76 -27.26 -25.10
N ILE A 696 19.05 -28.18 -24.44
CA ILE A 696 18.71 -28.05 -23.02
C ILE A 696 19.99 -28.06 -22.17
N GLU A 697 20.91 -28.99 -22.41
CA GLU A 697 22.19 -29.07 -21.69
C GLU A 697 23.04 -27.82 -21.90
N GLU A 698 23.12 -27.32 -23.13
CA GLU A 698 23.79 -26.06 -23.46
C GLU A 698 23.15 -24.87 -22.74
N THR A 699 21.81 -24.82 -22.66
CA THR A 699 21.07 -23.78 -21.96
C THR A 699 21.36 -23.80 -20.46
N PHE A 700 21.38 -24.99 -19.84
CA PHE A 700 21.74 -25.14 -18.43
C PHE A 700 23.18 -24.73 -18.12
N LYS A 701 24.13 -24.97 -19.04
CA LYS A 701 25.53 -24.54 -18.89
C LYS A 701 25.66 -23.02 -18.86
N VAL A 702 24.90 -22.34 -19.72
CA VAL A 702 24.87 -20.87 -19.81
C VAL A 702 24.14 -20.27 -18.61
N LEU A 703 23.03 -20.88 -18.19
CA LEU A 703 22.26 -20.47 -17.00
C LEU A 703 23.10 -20.45 -15.71
N GLY A 704 24.02 -21.42 -15.57
CA GLY A 704 24.92 -21.54 -14.43
C GLY A 704 26.17 -20.65 -14.49
N SER A 705 26.32 -19.80 -15.52
CA SER A 705 27.50 -18.96 -15.75
C SER A 705 27.08 -17.49 -15.88
N PRO A 706 26.87 -16.78 -14.76
CA PRO A 706 26.40 -15.39 -14.79
C PRO A 706 27.40 -14.48 -15.51
N SER A 707 26.90 -13.51 -16.28
CA SER A 707 27.74 -12.55 -16.99
C SER A 707 28.26 -11.44 -16.06
N LEU A 708 29.23 -10.64 -16.52
CA LEU A 708 29.76 -9.54 -15.73
C LEU A 708 28.68 -8.47 -15.49
N GLY A 709 27.87 -8.20 -16.51
CA GLY A 709 26.71 -7.31 -16.48
C GLY A 709 25.57 -7.78 -15.58
N ASP A 710 25.42 -9.10 -15.35
CA ASP A 710 24.43 -9.62 -14.40
C ASP A 710 24.77 -9.24 -12.95
N MET A 711 26.07 -9.25 -12.63
CA MET A 711 26.60 -8.88 -11.32
C MET A 711 26.80 -7.37 -11.19
N TYR A 712 27.15 -6.69 -12.28
CA TYR A 712 27.39 -5.25 -12.37
C TYR A 712 26.63 -4.64 -13.55
N PRO A 713 25.37 -4.20 -13.36
CA PRO A 713 24.55 -3.70 -14.46
C PRO A 713 25.18 -2.56 -15.28
N ALA A 714 26.01 -1.72 -14.66
CA ALA A 714 26.75 -0.64 -15.33
C ALA A 714 27.84 -1.13 -16.29
N LEU A 715 28.33 -2.37 -16.13
CA LEU A 715 29.39 -2.97 -16.95
C LEU A 715 28.83 -3.90 -18.05
N ARG A 716 27.53 -3.82 -18.35
CA ARG A 716 26.90 -4.66 -19.37
C ARG A 716 27.47 -4.48 -20.78
N TRP A 717 28.12 -3.34 -21.04
CA TRP A 717 28.85 -3.11 -22.30
C TRP A 717 30.09 -4.01 -22.45
N VAL A 718 30.68 -4.48 -21.34
CA VAL A 718 31.84 -5.40 -21.35
C VAL A 718 31.45 -6.78 -21.86
N ASP A 719 30.25 -7.27 -21.51
CA ASP A 719 29.70 -8.54 -22.02
C ASP A 719 29.48 -8.51 -23.55
N ARG A 720 29.13 -7.33 -24.09
CA ARG A 720 29.02 -7.11 -25.54
C ARG A 720 30.38 -7.21 -26.24
N LEU A 721 31.39 -6.53 -25.69
CA LEU A 721 32.74 -6.53 -26.26
C LEU A 721 33.44 -7.88 -26.15
N SER A 722 33.19 -8.63 -25.07
CA SER A 722 33.72 -9.98 -24.86
C SER A 722 32.98 -11.07 -25.65
N GLY A 723 31.99 -10.71 -26.48
CA GLY A 723 31.31 -11.64 -27.39
C GLY A 723 30.28 -12.55 -26.73
N VAL A 724 29.93 -12.32 -25.46
CA VAL A 724 28.92 -13.11 -24.72
C VAL A 724 27.53 -12.93 -25.33
N ASP A 725 27.15 -11.70 -25.67
CA ASP A 725 25.89 -11.38 -26.35
C ASP A 725 25.79 -12.11 -27.70
N ALA A 726 26.86 -12.11 -28.49
CA ALA A 726 26.91 -12.78 -29.79
C ALA A 726 26.82 -14.31 -29.66
N ALA A 727 27.44 -14.89 -28.63
CA ALA A 727 27.33 -16.32 -28.36
C ALA A 727 25.91 -16.72 -27.93
N LEU A 728 25.24 -15.91 -27.11
CA LEU A 728 23.85 -16.10 -26.71
C LEU A 728 22.88 -15.97 -27.90
N ALA A 729 23.12 -14.99 -28.78
CA ALA A 729 22.32 -14.79 -29.99
C ALA A 729 22.41 -16.01 -30.93
N ARG A 730 23.61 -16.56 -31.15
CA ARG A 730 23.78 -17.80 -31.94
C ARG A 730 23.01 -18.98 -31.35
N LYS A 731 23.00 -19.12 -30.01
CA LYS A 731 22.23 -20.17 -29.32
C LYS A 731 20.72 -19.96 -29.48
N ARG A 732 20.24 -18.72 -29.37
CA ARG A 732 18.84 -18.38 -29.63
C ARG A 732 18.42 -18.78 -31.04
N SER A 733 19.22 -18.49 -32.06
CA SER A 733 18.91 -18.87 -33.45
C SER A 733 18.78 -20.39 -33.62
N ARG A 734 19.61 -21.19 -32.92
CA ARG A 734 19.48 -22.65 -32.91
C ARG A 734 18.19 -23.13 -32.22
N HIS A 735 17.79 -22.50 -31.12
CA HIS A 735 16.52 -22.80 -30.46
C HIS A 735 15.32 -22.49 -31.36
N GLU A 736 15.33 -21.33 -32.01
CA GLU A 736 14.26 -20.90 -32.91
C GLU A 736 14.15 -21.83 -34.12
N ALA A 737 15.27 -22.28 -34.69
CA ALA A 737 15.29 -23.23 -35.80
C ALA A 737 14.65 -24.58 -35.43
N LEU A 738 14.97 -25.12 -34.25
CA LEU A 738 14.36 -26.38 -33.79
C LEU A 738 12.85 -26.22 -33.53
N LEU A 739 12.45 -25.16 -32.83
CA LEU A 739 11.03 -24.88 -32.55
C LEU A 739 10.22 -24.66 -33.83
N ALA A 740 10.77 -23.93 -34.81
CA ALA A 740 10.14 -23.75 -36.11
C ALA A 740 9.97 -25.08 -36.84
N GLY A 741 11.01 -25.93 -36.83
CA GLY A 741 10.94 -27.28 -37.41
C GLY A 741 9.82 -28.14 -36.82
N LEU A 742 9.71 -28.16 -35.48
CA LEU A 742 8.65 -28.90 -34.77
C LEU A 742 7.25 -28.36 -35.09
N VAL A 743 7.09 -27.04 -35.15
CA VAL A 743 5.81 -26.40 -35.50
C VAL A 743 5.41 -26.73 -36.94
N ASP A 744 6.35 -26.70 -37.89
CA ASP A 744 6.09 -26.98 -39.29
C ASP A 744 5.83 -28.47 -39.55
N GLU A 745 6.47 -29.37 -38.80
CA GLU A 745 6.12 -30.80 -38.79
C GLU A 745 4.70 -31.03 -38.25
N HIS A 746 4.35 -30.43 -37.11
CA HIS A 746 3.00 -30.54 -36.56
C HIS A 746 1.93 -30.00 -37.52
N ARG A 747 2.19 -28.88 -38.18
CA ARG A 747 1.31 -28.31 -39.23
C ARG A 747 1.16 -29.25 -40.42
N ARG A 748 2.24 -29.92 -40.86
CA ARG A 748 2.20 -30.91 -41.95
C ARG A 748 1.36 -32.12 -41.55
N ASN A 749 1.55 -32.65 -40.35
CA ASN A 749 0.77 -33.78 -39.84
C ASN A 749 -0.72 -33.44 -39.69
N ALA A 750 -1.05 -32.26 -39.13
CA ALA A 750 -2.43 -31.79 -39.04
C ALA A 750 -3.10 -31.62 -40.42
N ARG A 751 -2.36 -31.15 -41.44
CA ARG A 751 -2.86 -31.07 -42.82
C ARG A 751 -3.08 -32.46 -43.44
N SER A 752 -2.19 -33.43 -43.17
CA SER A 752 -2.31 -34.81 -43.62
C SER A 752 -3.54 -35.50 -43.00
N THR A 753 -3.74 -35.40 -41.68
CA THR A 753 -4.90 -35.96 -40.98
C THR A 753 -6.22 -35.36 -41.45
N ARG A 754 -6.24 -34.05 -41.72
CA ARG A 754 -7.41 -33.34 -42.24
C ARG A 754 -7.72 -33.74 -43.69
N ALA A 755 -6.71 -33.97 -44.53
CA ALA A 755 -6.89 -34.51 -45.88
C ALA A 755 -7.39 -35.96 -45.87
N MET A 756 -6.94 -36.78 -44.93
CA MET A 756 -7.36 -38.17 -44.75
C MET A 756 -8.83 -38.28 -44.26
N MET A 757 -9.25 -37.39 -43.34
CA MET A 757 -10.65 -37.25 -42.94
C MET A 757 -11.56 -36.73 -44.07
N HIS A 758 -11.06 -35.83 -44.94
CA HIS A 758 -11.82 -35.33 -46.06
C HIS A 758 -12.05 -36.39 -47.16
N ARG A 759 -11.10 -37.33 -47.33
CA ARG A 759 -11.22 -38.50 -48.22
C ARG A 759 -12.24 -39.54 -47.74
N ARG A 760 -12.50 -39.65 -46.44
CA ARG A 760 -13.52 -40.54 -45.85
C ARG A 760 -14.95 -39.98 -45.85
N ARG A 761 -15.15 -38.70 -46.23
CA ARG A 761 -16.46 -38.02 -46.24
C ARG A 761 -17.02 -37.74 -47.64
N ARG A 762 -16.43 -38.27 -48.71
CA ARG A 762 -17.09 -38.28 -50.03
C ARG A 762 -18.00 -39.51 -50.11
N PRO A 763 -19.32 -39.36 -50.26
CA PRO A 763 -20.18 -40.50 -50.59
C PRO A 763 -19.88 -40.95 -52.03
N SER A 764 -19.84 -42.26 -52.24
CA SER A 764 -20.03 -42.88 -53.55
C SER A 764 -21.44 -42.67 -54.05
#